data_AF-A0A4Q0I1N6-F1
#
_entry.id   AF-A0A4Q0I1N6-F1
#
_cell.length_a   1.000
_cell.length_b   1.000
_cell.length_c   1.000
_cell.angle_alpha   90.00
_cell.angle_beta   90.00
_cell.angle_gamma   90.00
#
_symmetry.space_group_name_H-M   'P 1'
#
loop_
_entity.id
_entity.type
_entity.pdbx_description
1 polymer ?
#
loop_
_entity_poly.entity_id
_entity_poly.type
_entity_poly.pdbx_seq_one_letter_code
_entity_poly.pdbx_strand_id
1 'polypeptide(L)'
;MKKILYCIISLCILAPHLLMNTYAISYKSAKEAIGDANDFILRKMGYENYYSLQINGMSINDKLAQCGSDTFSDRPVFVYGDSVEASKETTTKGRDIVKKVDDKDEYRALGYAIDGSVFPNPVFPYDNEGHAAKDKMWVKEPWDGGNVKYLHSEDGEIIERTLSDNVLDYIKKWIKVNGFRPNDAELYVGKRNYFVENAVDVPEALKDNFEDFLYIIQPPTEHAWGLGIAFYYWNGYNNLNYKSFLIEPFDMVDNDLDVSFYKIPGSSTEGDRVLVGIKVKSYFDTDLEEVDFKWNIATKNGDVKNIPLNAEIYKLEFAGSSKEQSGTINISAEDKEVCLYAEFTMPDSDVYIEFAINEDGKKPLESDTENNIVSTVVKAEKPINSAVKKFDLPYYALSRDISYPLADEGIKFSLNKTSGAWWSGEAKVDALNVNVDTKLLHNHQVGSETVEDNGDEVTVSLPKVKAKIERSDFGDDPEKKNWLVSEKITNTVTKTPNTTYYVSVSKKYEYTTKCNKHENCEMEGCTGYRDETGYASSSRSGNAPIEINTYVYNGKKDLNQKKFENKISNNYDTDLKARMLWTNNPIKFNVIRYMCDLDVNENPTVWKSVPGKYERQFVHQCSADVDWDVTSSMAQDYRQARDAASRMKYDSSLYDKAVFATDISMKDYDYPIKSGYYFNPTGTYTFEVTTVNYKNNQDDTKEHKELVNALINSLRYESNLVYIDANNQAVNIANGSYTDPGVLTAKNNKGIGGEELITVLDRSKDSSRYKKVVEEIVHNSKMVDDENENGSHDYWKMSMEGYSLSGSLDSYNKYKYREYVAGGNVFKITETTKVTIIINKDNKKFYTHPKMADGEYYITVRLSDINLNGMSDVDYKSIKDALKGIVLDSIKITVKGSIYDDIS
;
A
#
# COMPACT_ATOMS: atom_id res chain seq x y z
N MET A 1 -83.12 -7.83 -18.86
CA MET A 1 -82.44 -6.55 -19.20
C MET A 1 -83.47 -5.42 -19.19
N LYS A 2 -83.14 -4.28 -18.56
CA LYS A 2 -83.91 -3.02 -18.44
C LYS A 2 -85.13 -2.96 -17.49
N LYS A 3 -84.94 -3.23 -16.19
CA LYS A 3 -85.76 -2.65 -15.07
C LYS A 3 -85.28 -3.06 -13.66
N ILE A 4 -84.26 -3.91 -13.58
CA ILE A 4 -83.39 -4.11 -12.41
C ILE A 4 -82.40 -2.92 -12.24
N LEU A 5 -82.43 -1.94 -13.15
CA LEU A 5 -81.53 -0.77 -13.19
C LEU A 5 -82.08 0.48 -12.46
N TYR A 6 -83.28 0.45 -11.88
CA TYR A 6 -83.94 1.65 -11.30
C TYR A 6 -84.17 1.61 -9.77
N CYS A 7 -83.85 0.50 -9.09
CA CYS A 7 -83.94 0.42 -7.62
C CYS A 7 -82.58 0.32 -6.92
N ILE A 8 -81.49 0.14 -7.67
CA ILE A 8 -80.10 0.22 -7.16
C ILE A 8 -79.58 1.67 -7.16
N ILE A 9 -80.27 2.59 -7.87
CA ILE A 9 -79.88 4.00 -8.01
C ILE A 9 -80.53 4.92 -6.95
N SER A 10 -81.46 4.41 -6.11
CA SER A 10 -82.20 5.23 -5.11
C SER A 10 -81.99 4.83 -3.64
N LEU A 11 -81.06 3.92 -3.31
CA LEU A 11 -80.78 3.54 -1.91
C LEU A 11 -79.29 3.55 -1.51
N CYS A 12 -78.41 4.00 -2.40
CA CYS A 12 -77.01 4.35 -2.07
C CYS A 12 -76.81 5.84 -1.81
N ILE A 13 -77.89 6.62 -1.64
CA ILE A 13 -77.83 8.08 -1.44
C ILE A 13 -77.89 8.50 0.04
N LEU A 14 -78.14 7.60 1.01
CA LEU A 14 -78.11 7.97 2.44
C LEU A 14 -77.63 6.80 3.32
N ALA A 15 -76.33 6.84 3.68
CA ALA A 15 -75.60 6.12 4.76
C ALA A 15 -74.27 5.55 4.22
N PRO A 16 -73.34 6.42 3.77
CA PRO A 16 -72.45 7.05 4.74
C PRO A 16 -72.20 8.54 4.43
N HIS A 17 -73.21 9.37 4.66
CA HIS A 17 -72.94 10.66 5.28
C HIS A 17 -72.88 10.42 6.79
N LEU A 18 -71.71 10.06 7.27
CA LEU A 18 -71.21 10.24 8.63
C LEU A 18 -69.83 9.57 8.67
N LEU A 19 -68.79 10.41 8.76
CA LEU A 19 -67.36 10.09 8.82
C LEU A 19 -66.61 10.06 7.48
N MET A 20 -66.68 11.15 6.74
CA MET A 20 -65.48 11.72 6.10
C MET A 20 -65.46 13.20 6.44
N ASN A 21 -64.77 13.57 7.52
CA ASN A 21 -64.37 14.95 7.73
C ASN A 21 -63.23 15.21 6.76
N THR A 22 -63.54 15.76 5.60
CA THR A 22 -62.58 16.40 4.71
C THR A 22 -62.02 17.61 5.45
N TYR A 23 -60.80 17.52 5.99
CA TYR A 23 -60.22 18.62 6.76
C TYR A 23 -59.84 19.78 5.83
N ALA A 24 -60.79 20.71 5.69
CA ALA A 24 -60.75 22.08 5.18
C ALA A 24 -59.42 22.85 5.33
N ILE A 25 -59.12 23.77 4.41
CA ILE A 25 -58.33 24.96 4.75
C ILE A 25 -59.24 25.86 5.60
N SER A 26 -58.83 26.13 6.84
CA SER A 26 -59.50 27.10 7.71
C SER A 26 -58.56 28.27 7.95
N TYR A 27 -58.88 29.41 7.37
CA TYR A 27 -58.18 30.65 7.67
C TYR A 27 -58.55 31.16 9.07
N LYS A 28 -57.63 31.87 9.74
CA LYS A 28 -57.89 32.46 11.07
C LYS A 28 -58.87 33.63 10.99
N SER A 29 -59.03 34.20 9.80
CA SER A 29 -59.96 35.30 9.51
C SER A 29 -60.28 35.38 8.03
N ALA A 30 -61.42 36.01 7.68
CA ALA A 30 -61.75 36.29 6.29
C ALA A 30 -60.71 37.19 5.61
N LYS A 31 -60.00 38.03 6.37
CA LYS A 31 -58.92 38.88 5.84
C LYS A 31 -57.75 38.07 5.31
N GLU A 32 -57.40 36.99 6.00
CA GLU A 32 -56.31 36.09 5.59
C GLU A 32 -56.72 35.32 4.32
N ALA A 33 -57.95 34.80 4.27
CA ALA A 33 -58.51 34.15 3.10
C ALA A 33 -58.55 35.07 1.87
N ILE A 34 -58.93 36.34 2.05
CA ILE A 34 -58.91 37.35 0.99
C ILE A 34 -57.49 37.69 0.54
N GLY A 35 -56.53 37.75 1.47
CA GLY A 35 -55.13 38.04 1.14
C GLY A 35 -54.57 36.98 0.20
N ASP A 36 -54.76 35.71 0.56
CA ASP A 36 -54.38 34.56 -0.25
C ASP A 36 -55.08 34.54 -1.62
N ALA A 37 -56.40 34.75 -1.65
CA ALA A 37 -57.17 34.87 -2.87
C ALA A 37 -56.68 36.00 -3.79
N ASN A 38 -56.33 37.16 -3.24
CA ASN A 38 -55.83 38.30 -4.01
C ASN A 38 -54.42 38.06 -4.53
N ASP A 39 -53.55 37.38 -3.78
CA ASP A 39 -52.22 37.01 -4.27
C ASP A 39 -52.32 36.08 -5.47
N PHE A 40 -53.24 35.11 -5.42
CA PHE A 40 -53.52 34.23 -6.56
C PHE A 40 -54.01 35.02 -7.78
N ILE A 41 -55.03 35.87 -7.61
CA ILE A 41 -55.59 36.67 -8.71
C ILE A 41 -54.57 37.66 -9.28
N LEU A 42 -53.73 38.26 -8.44
CA LEU A 42 -52.63 39.13 -8.88
C LEU A 42 -51.63 38.38 -9.74
N ARG A 43 -51.19 37.19 -9.30
CA ARG A 43 -50.21 36.39 -10.06
C ARG A 43 -50.77 35.89 -11.39
N LYS A 44 -52.04 35.46 -11.42
CA LYS A 44 -52.63 34.83 -12.60
C LYS A 44 -53.28 35.82 -13.56
N MET A 45 -53.92 36.87 -13.05
CA MET A 45 -54.71 37.82 -13.85
C MET A 45 -54.20 39.26 -13.76
N GLY A 46 -53.18 39.54 -12.95
CA GLY A 46 -52.62 40.89 -12.80
C GLY A 46 -53.52 41.87 -12.04
N TYR A 47 -54.59 41.41 -11.40
CA TYR A 47 -55.51 42.29 -10.65
C TYR A 47 -55.14 42.37 -9.17
N GLU A 48 -54.78 43.57 -8.72
CA GLU A 48 -54.52 43.84 -7.32
C GLU A 48 -55.81 44.03 -6.52
N ASN A 49 -55.88 43.41 -5.33
CA ASN A 49 -56.96 43.61 -4.36
C ASN A 49 -58.38 43.39 -4.90
N TYR A 50 -58.56 42.36 -5.75
CA TYR A 50 -59.84 42.04 -6.38
C TYR A 50 -60.96 41.73 -5.36
N TYR A 51 -60.67 40.89 -4.37
CA TYR A 51 -61.54 40.61 -3.23
C TYR A 51 -61.32 41.61 -2.09
N SER A 52 -62.40 41.99 -1.42
CA SER A 52 -62.38 42.88 -0.26
C SER A 52 -63.23 42.33 0.88
N LEU A 53 -63.09 42.90 2.08
CA LEU A 53 -63.92 42.55 3.25
C LEU A 53 -65.35 43.12 3.16
N GLN A 54 -65.58 44.09 2.27
CA GLN A 54 -66.86 44.76 2.11
C GLN A 54 -67.04 45.27 0.68
N ILE A 55 -68.21 45.06 0.10
CA ILE A 55 -68.61 45.64 -1.19
C ILE A 55 -69.93 46.40 -1.03
N ASN A 56 -70.07 47.57 -1.65
CA ASN A 56 -71.35 48.33 -1.66
C ASN A 56 -72.06 48.46 -0.30
N GLY A 57 -71.29 48.56 0.80
CA GLY A 57 -71.82 48.61 2.16
C GLY A 57 -72.13 47.25 2.82
N MET A 58 -72.05 46.15 2.09
CA MET A 58 -72.28 44.78 2.55
C MET A 58 -70.97 44.10 2.98
N SER A 59 -70.90 43.66 4.24
CA SER A 59 -69.75 42.91 4.76
C SER A 59 -69.72 41.48 4.21
N ILE A 60 -68.52 40.91 4.11
CA ILE A 60 -68.34 39.50 3.77
C ILE A 60 -68.90 38.58 4.87
N ASN A 61 -69.38 37.40 4.47
CA ASN A 61 -69.70 36.34 5.40
C ASN A 61 -68.40 35.72 5.93
N ASP A 62 -68.00 36.13 7.13
CA ASP A 62 -66.74 35.72 7.73
C ASP A 62 -66.58 34.20 7.84
N LYS A 63 -67.66 33.47 8.08
CA LYS A 63 -67.62 32.01 8.27
C LYS A 63 -67.38 31.29 6.94
N LEU A 64 -68.16 31.62 5.91
CA LEU A 64 -68.00 31.02 4.59
C LEU A 64 -66.65 31.42 3.97
N ALA A 65 -66.16 32.63 4.20
CA ALA A 65 -64.84 33.07 3.73
C ALA A 65 -63.68 32.38 4.46
N GLN A 66 -63.85 31.98 5.72
CA GLN A 66 -62.78 31.32 6.49
C GLN A 66 -62.65 29.84 6.18
N CYS A 67 -63.76 29.12 6.06
CA CYS A 67 -63.75 27.67 5.99
C CYS A 67 -64.92 27.06 5.18
N GLY A 68 -65.70 27.87 4.45
CA GLY A 68 -66.79 27.36 3.64
C GLY A 68 -67.89 26.62 4.41
N SER A 69 -68.42 25.58 3.78
CA SER A 69 -69.33 24.60 4.37
C SER A 69 -69.15 23.24 3.70
N ASP A 70 -69.75 22.19 4.26
CA ASP A 70 -69.72 20.83 3.72
C ASP A 70 -70.08 20.76 2.23
N THR A 71 -71.02 21.59 1.76
CA THR A 71 -71.44 21.66 0.35
C THR A 71 -70.35 22.18 -0.59
N PHE A 72 -69.38 22.91 -0.04
CA PHE A 72 -68.23 23.48 -0.74
C PHE A 72 -66.93 22.77 -0.35
N SER A 73 -67.02 21.50 0.11
CA SER A 73 -65.87 20.71 0.58
C SER A 73 -65.01 21.45 1.61
N ASP A 74 -65.69 22.25 2.45
CA ASP A 74 -65.10 23.13 3.45
C ASP A 74 -64.00 24.07 2.90
N ARG A 75 -64.17 24.54 1.66
CA ARG A 75 -63.33 25.58 1.06
C ARG A 75 -64.00 26.95 1.10
N PRO A 76 -63.23 28.03 1.29
CA PRO A 76 -63.73 29.40 1.25
C PRO A 76 -64.71 29.68 0.11
N VAL A 77 -65.76 30.41 0.45
CA VAL A 77 -66.67 31.02 -0.51
C VAL A 77 -66.84 32.48 -0.13
N PHE A 78 -66.48 33.38 -1.04
CA PHE A 78 -66.62 34.81 -0.82
C PHE A 78 -68.03 35.25 -1.20
N VAL A 79 -68.88 35.43 -0.19
CA VAL A 79 -70.23 35.98 -0.32
C VAL A 79 -70.43 37.14 0.64
N TYR A 80 -71.17 38.15 0.20
CA TYR A 80 -71.37 39.43 0.87
C TYR A 80 -72.84 39.63 1.24
N GLY A 81 -73.12 40.34 2.34
CA GLY A 81 -74.48 40.66 2.77
C GLY A 81 -75.23 39.49 3.40
N ASP A 82 -76.56 39.62 3.48
CA ASP A 82 -77.44 38.66 4.16
C ASP A 82 -78.20 37.76 3.17
N SER A 83 -78.32 36.47 3.50
CA SER A 83 -78.96 35.45 2.66
C SER A 83 -80.46 35.69 2.45
N VAL A 84 -81.15 36.35 3.39
CA VAL A 84 -82.59 36.65 3.28
C VAL A 84 -82.84 37.74 2.25
N GLU A 85 -82.05 38.81 2.26
CA GLU A 85 -82.17 39.91 1.31
C GLU A 85 -81.82 39.47 -0.12
N ALA A 86 -80.70 38.76 -0.27
CA ALA A 86 -80.30 38.17 -1.56
C ALA A 86 -81.37 37.21 -2.12
N SER A 87 -82.00 36.41 -1.24
CA SER A 87 -83.09 35.51 -1.65
C SER A 87 -84.36 36.27 -2.07
N LYS A 88 -84.68 37.41 -1.44
CA LYS A 88 -85.83 38.23 -1.86
C LYS A 88 -85.62 38.86 -3.23
N GLU A 89 -84.39 39.29 -3.54
CA GLU A 89 -84.06 39.98 -4.79
C GLU A 89 -84.23 39.08 -6.03
N THR A 90 -83.97 37.79 -5.89
CA THR A 90 -84.10 36.81 -6.99
C THR A 90 -85.53 36.26 -7.17
N THR A 91 -86.48 36.69 -6.35
CA THR A 91 -87.80 36.05 -6.25
C THR A 91 -88.93 36.98 -6.73
N THR A 92 -89.59 36.62 -7.83
CA THR A 92 -90.85 37.29 -8.26
C THR A 92 -92.01 36.92 -7.33
N LYS A 93 -92.98 37.82 -7.14
CA LYS A 93 -94.17 37.62 -6.27
C LYS A 93 -94.74 36.19 -6.37
N GLY A 94 -94.69 35.44 -5.26
CA GLY A 94 -95.34 34.13 -5.11
C GLY A 94 -94.42 32.91 -5.12
N ARG A 95 -93.09 33.06 -5.24
CA ARG A 95 -92.12 31.97 -5.05
C ARG A 95 -91.52 31.98 -3.64
N ASP A 96 -91.14 30.81 -3.15
CA ASP A 96 -90.55 30.65 -1.81
C ASP A 96 -89.10 31.17 -1.79
N ILE A 97 -88.76 31.96 -0.77
CA ILE A 97 -87.38 32.44 -0.53
C ILE A 97 -86.57 31.49 0.37
N VAL A 98 -87.25 30.56 1.05
CA VAL A 98 -86.70 29.57 1.98
C VAL A 98 -87.47 28.26 1.84
N LYS A 99 -86.78 27.13 1.92
CA LYS A 99 -87.36 25.79 1.90
C LYS A 99 -86.67 24.92 2.93
N LYS A 100 -87.39 23.92 3.44
CA LYS A 100 -86.79 22.89 4.30
C LYS A 100 -86.09 21.84 3.46
N VAL A 101 -84.78 21.69 3.67
CA VAL A 101 -83.95 20.61 3.14
C VAL A 101 -83.26 19.97 4.35
N ASP A 102 -83.41 18.65 4.53
CA ASP A 102 -82.87 17.90 5.67
C ASP A 102 -83.15 18.56 7.05
N ASP A 103 -84.42 18.96 7.25
CA ASP A 103 -84.94 19.65 8.45
C ASP A 103 -84.32 21.04 8.77
N LYS A 104 -83.48 21.59 7.89
CA LYS A 104 -82.91 22.94 7.98
C LYS A 104 -83.60 23.90 7.02
N ASP A 105 -83.75 25.15 7.45
CA ASP A 105 -84.27 26.24 6.60
C ASP A 105 -83.15 26.72 5.66
N GLU A 106 -83.21 26.30 4.40
CA GLU A 106 -82.26 26.68 3.36
C GLU A 106 -82.81 27.85 2.55
N TYR A 107 -82.05 28.93 2.48
CA TYR A 107 -82.37 30.11 1.68
C TYR A 107 -81.96 29.92 0.22
N ARG A 108 -82.66 30.57 -0.70
CA ARG A 108 -82.39 30.47 -2.16
C ARG A 108 -81.00 30.95 -2.56
N ALA A 109 -80.46 31.91 -1.82
CA ALA A 109 -79.14 32.48 -2.03
C ALA A 109 -78.34 32.52 -0.74
N LEU A 110 -77.01 32.43 -0.86
CA LEU A 110 -76.07 32.55 0.27
C LEU A 110 -75.74 34.01 0.61
N GLY A 111 -75.91 34.90 -0.38
CA GLY A 111 -75.57 36.32 -0.30
C GLY A 111 -75.32 36.86 -1.71
N TYR A 112 -74.40 37.82 -1.83
CA TYR A 112 -73.98 38.45 -3.07
C TYR A 112 -72.53 38.09 -3.41
N ALA A 113 -72.21 37.88 -4.69
CA ALA A 113 -70.83 37.77 -5.19
C ALA A 113 -70.15 39.14 -5.25
N ILE A 114 -68.85 39.17 -5.55
CA ILE A 114 -68.03 40.40 -5.58
C ILE A 114 -68.60 41.53 -6.48
N ASP A 115 -69.26 41.17 -7.58
CA ASP A 115 -69.87 42.12 -8.51
C ASP A 115 -71.28 42.60 -8.07
N GLY A 116 -71.76 42.12 -6.92
CA GLY A 116 -73.09 42.35 -6.38
C GLY A 116 -74.19 41.55 -7.06
N SER A 117 -73.88 40.54 -7.87
CA SER A 117 -74.84 39.55 -8.35
C SER A 117 -75.17 38.55 -7.24
N VAL A 118 -76.33 37.91 -7.28
CA VAL A 118 -76.75 36.98 -6.22
C VAL A 118 -76.00 35.66 -6.34
N PHE A 119 -75.40 35.19 -5.24
CA PHE A 119 -74.72 33.91 -5.15
C PHE A 119 -75.73 32.82 -4.74
N PRO A 120 -76.10 31.89 -5.63
CA PRO A 120 -77.13 30.90 -5.36
C PRO A 120 -76.67 29.88 -4.30
N ASN A 121 -77.61 29.38 -3.51
CA ASN A 121 -77.35 28.27 -2.61
C ASN A 121 -77.53 26.94 -3.35
N PRO A 122 -76.47 26.14 -3.59
CA PRO A 122 -76.56 24.86 -4.31
C PRO A 122 -77.45 23.82 -3.61
N VAL A 123 -77.68 23.95 -2.30
CA VAL A 123 -78.58 23.07 -1.53
C VAL A 123 -80.06 23.38 -1.79
N PHE A 124 -80.38 24.58 -2.26
CA PHE A 124 -81.76 25.00 -2.48
C PHE A 124 -82.39 24.27 -3.69
N PRO A 125 -83.55 23.59 -3.53
CA PRO A 125 -84.08 22.76 -4.59
C PRO A 125 -84.67 23.58 -5.74
N TYR A 126 -84.35 23.18 -6.96
CA TYR A 126 -84.84 23.80 -8.19
C TYR A 126 -86.39 23.84 -8.22
N ASP A 127 -86.94 25.00 -8.55
CA ASP A 127 -88.39 25.24 -8.61
C ASP A 127 -88.85 25.81 -9.97
N ASN A 128 -88.03 25.59 -11.00
CA ASN A 128 -88.25 26.06 -12.35
C ASN A 128 -88.26 24.88 -13.33
N GLU A 129 -89.36 24.72 -14.07
CA GLU A 129 -89.56 23.67 -15.08
C GLU A 129 -88.48 23.66 -16.18
N GLY A 130 -87.87 24.82 -16.48
CA GLY A 130 -86.80 24.94 -17.45
C GLY A 130 -85.48 24.27 -17.04
N HIS A 131 -85.22 24.09 -15.74
CA HIS A 131 -84.01 23.43 -15.27
C HIS A 131 -83.95 21.95 -15.70
N ALA A 132 -85.10 21.27 -15.67
CA ALA A 132 -85.24 19.86 -16.08
C ALA A 132 -85.58 19.68 -17.57
N ALA A 133 -85.70 20.77 -18.33
CA ALA A 133 -86.01 20.73 -19.75
C ALA A 133 -84.90 20.02 -20.53
N LYS A 134 -85.28 19.20 -21.52
CA LYS A 134 -84.35 18.50 -22.42
C LYS A 134 -84.07 19.28 -23.71
N ASP A 135 -84.92 20.22 -24.06
CA ASP A 135 -84.82 21.06 -25.27
C ASP A 135 -84.04 22.36 -25.00
N LYS A 136 -83.00 22.31 -24.14
CA LYS A 136 -82.22 23.50 -23.80
C LYS A 136 -81.36 23.93 -24.98
N MET A 137 -81.38 25.23 -25.26
CA MET A 137 -80.62 25.88 -26.31
C MET A 137 -79.77 27.00 -25.69
N TRP A 138 -78.50 26.70 -25.40
CA TRP A 138 -77.55 27.55 -24.70
C TRP A 138 -77.06 28.72 -25.55
N VAL A 139 -77.08 29.93 -24.99
CA VAL A 139 -76.66 31.16 -25.67
C VAL A 139 -75.14 31.25 -25.66
N LYS A 140 -74.51 31.20 -26.84
CA LYS A 140 -73.07 31.45 -26.99
C LYS A 140 -72.76 32.94 -26.83
N GLU A 141 -71.65 33.23 -26.15
CA GLU A 141 -71.10 34.57 -25.90
C GLU A 141 -72.16 35.58 -25.41
N PRO A 142 -72.85 35.29 -24.29
CA PRO A 142 -73.93 36.14 -23.80
C PRO A 142 -73.46 37.56 -23.39
N TRP A 143 -72.17 37.75 -23.14
CA TRP A 143 -71.56 39.05 -22.83
C TRP A 143 -71.33 39.95 -24.06
N ASP A 144 -71.36 39.39 -25.28
CA ASP A 144 -71.23 40.21 -26.48
C ASP A 144 -72.52 41.02 -26.73
N GLY A 145 -72.39 42.27 -27.18
CA GLY A 145 -73.50 43.23 -27.29
C GLY A 145 -74.40 43.05 -28.52
N GLY A 146 -74.05 42.14 -29.44
CA GLY A 146 -74.82 41.87 -30.65
C GLY A 146 -76.21 41.29 -30.37
N ASN A 147 -77.19 41.67 -31.19
CA ASN A 147 -78.55 41.12 -31.12
C ASN A 147 -78.70 39.78 -31.86
N VAL A 148 -77.76 39.41 -32.73
CA VAL A 148 -77.70 38.09 -33.37
C VAL A 148 -76.83 37.17 -32.50
N LYS A 149 -77.39 36.06 -32.02
CA LYS A 149 -76.70 35.07 -31.18
C LYS A 149 -76.82 33.66 -31.76
N TYR A 150 -75.81 32.84 -31.51
CA TYR A 150 -75.86 31.41 -31.78
C TYR A 150 -76.33 30.65 -30.53
N LEU A 151 -77.30 29.77 -30.72
CA LEU A 151 -77.84 28.90 -29.68
C LEU A 151 -77.40 27.47 -29.93
N HIS A 152 -76.88 26.79 -28.91
CA HIS A 152 -76.36 25.42 -29.00
C HIS A 152 -77.20 24.46 -28.15
N SER A 153 -77.68 23.37 -28.75
CA SER A 153 -78.34 22.30 -28.01
C SER A 153 -77.34 21.39 -27.32
N GLU A 154 -77.81 20.66 -26.31
CA GLU A 154 -77.03 19.59 -25.65
C GLU A 154 -76.86 18.35 -26.55
N ASP A 155 -77.50 18.31 -27.73
CA ASP A 155 -77.35 17.27 -28.74
C ASP A 155 -76.53 17.74 -29.97
N GLY A 156 -75.94 18.95 -29.92
CA GLY A 156 -75.05 19.50 -30.96
C GLY A 156 -75.72 20.32 -32.07
N GLU A 157 -77.00 20.65 -31.95
CA GLU A 157 -77.71 21.53 -32.90
C GLU A 157 -77.32 23.01 -32.68
N ILE A 158 -77.08 23.76 -33.76
CA ILE A 158 -76.71 25.19 -33.71
C ILE A 158 -77.74 26.01 -34.49
N ILE A 159 -78.31 27.03 -33.86
CA ILE A 159 -79.28 27.93 -34.48
C ILE A 159 -78.90 29.39 -34.27
N GLU A 160 -78.92 30.17 -35.35
CA GLU A 160 -78.82 31.63 -35.29
C GLU A 160 -80.17 32.25 -34.92
N ARG A 161 -80.17 33.17 -33.96
CA ARG A 161 -81.38 33.88 -33.52
C ARG A 161 -81.11 35.35 -33.26
N THR A 162 -81.97 36.21 -33.81
CA THR A 162 -82.04 37.62 -33.40
C THR A 162 -82.85 37.74 -32.11
N LEU A 163 -82.18 38.15 -31.02
CA LEU A 163 -82.77 38.41 -29.72
C LEU A 163 -83.47 39.79 -29.73
N SER A 164 -84.61 39.90 -29.05
CA SER A 164 -85.29 41.19 -28.87
C SER A 164 -84.58 42.05 -27.82
N ASP A 165 -84.77 43.37 -27.87
CA ASP A 165 -84.15 44.30 -26.91
C ASP A 165 -84.47 43.92 -25.46
N ASN A 166 -85.70 43.48 -25.18
CA ASN A 166 -86.11 43.01 -23.84
C ASN A 166 -85.31 41.79 -23.34
N VAL A 167 -84.92 40.89 -24.24
CA VAL A 167 -84.12 39.70 -23.91
C VAL A 167 -82.67 40.09 -23.67
N LEU A 168 -82.12 40.96 -24.52
CA LEU A 168 -80.77 41.48 -24.34
C LEU A 168 -80.66 42.26 -23.04
N ASP A 169 -81.66 43.08 -22.70
CA ASP A 169 -81.74 43.79 -21.43
C ASP A 169 -81.85 42.84 -20.25
N TYR A 170 -82.49 41.68 -20.40
CA TYR A 170 -82.52 40.65 -19.37
C TYR A 170 -81.14 40.01 -19.13
N ILE A 171 -80.41 39.65 -20.19
CA ILE A 171 -79.05 39.10 -20.08
C ILE A 171 -78.09 40.14 -19.49
N LYS A 172 -78.17 41.40 -19.94
CA LYS A 172 -77.36 42.53 -19.44
C LYS A 172 -77.59 42.86 -17.96
N LYS A 173 -78.72 42.48 -17.36
CA LYS A 173 -78.94 42.64 -15.91
C LYS A 173 -78.04 41.75 -15.07
N TRP A 174 -77.65 40.59 -15.61
CA TRP A 174 -76.81 39.61 -14.93
C TRP A 174 -75.33 39.76 -15.26
N ILE A 175 -75.01 40.26 -16.46
CA ILE A 175 -73.63 40.43 -16.91
C ILE A 175 -73.15 41.85 -16.58
N LYS A 176 -72.31 41.96 -15.55
CA LYS A 176 -71.57 43.18 -15.20
C LYS A 176 -70.12 42.96 -15.61
N VAL A 177 -69.71 43.39 -16.80
CA VAL A 177 -68.40 43.03 -17.42
C VAL A 177 -67.21 43.23 -16.45
N ASN A 178 -66.54 42.15 -16.03
CA ASN A 178 -65.53 42.15 -14.95
C ASN A 178 -64.11 41.63 -15.29
N GLY A 179 -63.68 41.58 -16.55
CA GLY A 179 -62.28 41.23 -16.89
C GLY A 179 -61.90 39.74 -16.78
N PHE A 180 -62.88 38.84 -16.67
CA PHE A 180 -62.69 37.38 -16.66
C PHE A 180 -63.36 36.69 -17.86
N ARG A 181 -63.37 37.33 -19.03
CA ARG A 181 -63.86 36.66 -20.26
C ARG A 181 -62.79 35.67 -20.76
N PRO A 182 -63.15 34.70 -21.61
CA PRO A 182 -62.18 33.75 -22.16
C PRO A 182 -60.96 34.40 -22.82
N ASN A 183 -61.16 35.51 -23.54
CA ASN A 183 -60.06 36.27 -24.15
C ASN A 183 -59.19 37.01 -23.11
N ASP A 184 -59.77 37.40 -21.97
CA ASP A 184 -59.01 38.03 -20.89
C ASP A 184 -58.16 36.95 -20.20
N ALA A 185 -58.73 35.77 -19.90
CA ALA A 185 -57.97 34.63 -19.38
C ALA A 185 -56.82 34.23 -20.33
N GLU A 186 -57.08 34.08 -21.63
CA GLU A 186 -56.05 33.79 -22.63
C GLU A 186 -54.93 34.82 -22.66
N LEU A 187 -55.25 36.11 -22.52
CA LEU A 187 -54.26 37.18 -22.50
C LEU A 187 -53.30 37.08 -21.31
N TYR A 188 -53.81 36.72 -20.13
CA TYR A 188 -53.02 36.73 -18.90
C TYR A 188 -52.37 35.38 -18.58
N VAL A 189 -53.06 34.27 -18.84
CA VAL A 189 -52.58 32.91 -18.51
C VAL A 189 -52.29 32.04 -19.73
N GLY A 190 -52.49 32.54 -20.95
CA GLY A 190 -52.24 31.80 -22.18
C GLY A 190 -53.29 30.73 -22.53
N LYS A 191 -54.34 30.59 -21.71
CA LYS A 191 -55.37 29.53 -21.82
C LYS A 191 -56.78 30.09 -21.68
N ARG A 192 -57.60 29.95 -22.73
CA ARG A 192 -58.97 30.51 -22.82
C ARG A 192 -59.93 29.97 -21.77
N ASN A 193 -59.84 28.67 -21.49
CA ASN A 193 -60.74 27.96 -20.58
C ASN A 193 -60.16 27.79 -19.16
N TYR A 194 -59.08 28.50 -18.81
CA TYR A 194 -58.33 28.31 -17.56
C TYR A 194 -59.16 28.24 -16.28
N PHE A 195 -60.18 29.10 -16.13
CA PHE A 195 -61.08 29.00 -14.98
C PHE A 195 -62.26 28.06 -15.25
N VAL A 196 -62.68 27.95 -16.51
CA VAL A 196 -63.90 27.24 -16.90
C VAL A 196 -63.72 25.73 -16.86
N GLU A 197 -62.48 25.24 -16.97
CA GLU A 197 -62.18 23.81 -16.86
C GLU A 197 -62.53 23.22 -15.48
N ASN A 198 -62.49 24.04 -14.44
CA ASN A 198 -62.89 23.67 -13.08
C ASN A 198 -64.41 23.81 -12.84
N ALA A 199 -65.22 24.07 -13.88
CA ALA A 199 -66.66 24.23 -13.72
C ALA A 199 -67.35 22.89 -13.46
N VAL A 200 -68.25 22.86 -12.47
CA VAL A 200 -68.99 21.65 -12.04
C VAL A 200 -70.30 21.51 -12.82
N ASP A 201 -70.73 20.28 -13.10
CA ASP A 201 -71.99 19.95 -13.79
C ASP A 201 -72.15 20.57 -15.20
N VAL A 202 -71.05 20.63 -15.96
CA VAL A 202 -71.03 21.07 -17.37
C VAL A 202 -71.72 20.05 -18.27
N PRO A 203 -72.66 20.46 -19.16
CA PRO A 203 -73.27 19.55 -20.13
C PRO A 203 -72.23 18.88 -21.03
N GLU A 204 -72.30 17.56 -21.18
CA GLU A 204 -71.29 16.76 -21.91
C GLU A 204 -70.98 17.31 -23.30
N ALA A 205 -72.00 17.70 -24.07
CA ALA A 205 -71.84 18.19 -25.44
C ALA A 205 -71.21 19.59 -25.55
N LEU A 206 -71.03 20.30 -24.43
CA LEU A 206 -70.43 21.62 -24.40
C LEU A 206 -69.07 21.65 -23.67
N LYS A 207 -68.61 20.52 -23.11
CA LYS A 207 -67.39 20.46 -22.28
C LYS A 207 -66.14 21.01 -22.99
N ASP A 208 -65.99 20.71 -24.28
CA ASP A 208 -64.79 21.06 -25.06
C ASP A 208 -64.64 22.56 -25.35
N ASN A 209 -65.72 23.34 -25.21
CA ASN A 209 -65.70 24.78 -25.49
C ASN A 209 -66.63 25.56 -24.55
N PHE A 210 -66.79 25.08 -23.31
CA PHE A 210 -67.77 25.63 -22.37
C PHE A 210 -67.48 27.08 -22.00
N GLU A 211 -66.23 27.52 -22.15
CA GLU A 211 -65.82 28.90 -21.95
C GLU A 211 -66.54 29.88 -22.87
N ASP A 212 -67.05 29.43 -24.03
CA ASP A 212 -67.86 30.25 -24.94
C ASP A 212 -69.27 30.56 -24.39
N PHE A 213 -69.74 29.83 -23.37
CA PHE A 213 -71.10 29.93 -22.84
C PHE A 213 -71.15 30.48 -21.41
N LEU A 214 -70.09 30.27 -20.64
CA LEU A 214 -70.04 30.61 -19.23
C LEU A 214 -69.47 32.01 -18.99
N TYR A 215 -70.30 32.91 -18.44
CA TYR A 215 -69.84 34.19 -17.92
C TYR A 215 -69.38 34.03 -16.46
N ILE A 216 -68.12 34.37 -16.16
CA ILE A 216 -67.58 34.31 -14.80
C ILE A 216 -68.03 35.55 -14.02
N ILE A 217 -68.87 35.33 -13.00
CA ILE A 217 -69.32 36.37 -12.05
C ILE A 217 -68.20 36.64 -11.03
N GLN A 218 -67.60 35.56 -10.54
CA GLN A 218 -66.53 35.54 -9.55
C GLN A 218 -65.57 34.40 -9.92
N PRO A 219 -64.27 34.65 -10.16
CA PRO A 219 -63.33 33.57 -10.47
C PRO A 219 -63.13 32.64 -9.26
N PRO A 220 -62.73 31.38 -9.45
CA PRO A 220 -62.13 30.59 -8.37
C PRO A 220 -60.72 31.13 -8.05
N THR A 221 -60.18 30.72 -6.91
CA THR A 221 -58.77 30.97 -6.55
C THR A 221 -58.06 29.65 -6.27
N GLU A 222 -56.83 29.70 -5.76
CA GLU A 222 -56.15 28.51 -5.28
C GLU A 222 -57.04 27.72 -4.30
N HIS A 223 -57.67 28.41 -3.34
CA HIS A 223 -58.39 27.77 -2.24
C HIS A 223 -59.88 28.16 -2.14
N ALA A 224 -60.39 29.08 -2.96
CA ALA A 224 -61.77 29.59 -2.87
C ALA A 224 -62.62 29.32 -4.12
N TRP A 225 -63.90 29.02 -3.91
CA TRP A 225 -64.84 28.71 -4.99
C TRP A 225 -65.20 29.93 -5.84
N GLY A 226 -65.32 29.68 -7.14
CA GLY A 226 -65.84 30.62 -8.13
C GLY A 226 -67.33 30.40 -8.46
N LEU A 227 -67.90 31.38 -9.16
CA LEU A 227 -69.27 31.37 -9.64
C LEU A 227 -69.33 31.88 -11.09
N GLY A 228 -69.99 31.11 -11.96
CA GLY A 228 -70.34 31.51 -13.32
C GLY A 228 -71.84 31.42 -13.59
N ILE A 229 -72.27 31.98 -14.72
CA ILE A 229 -73.66 31.97 -15.21
C ILE A 229 -73.70 31.75 -16.72
N ALA A 230 -74.62 30.92 -17.19
CA ALA A 230 -74.91 30.72 -18.60
C ALA A 230 -76.42 30.79 -18.86
N PHE A 231 -76.81 31.20 -20.07
CA PHE A 231 -78.19 31.43 -20.46
C PHE A 231 -78.67 30.39 -21.46
N TYR A 232 -79.94 29.99 -21.38
CA TYR A 232 -80.52 29.04 -22.32
C TYR A 232 -81.99 29.31 -22.59
N TYR A 233 -82.43 28.97 -23.80
CA TYR A 233 -83.84 28.88 -24.15
C TYR A 233 -84.39 27.49 -23.90
N TRP A 234 -85.68 27.40 -23.57
CA TRP A 234 -86.43 26.16 -23.45
C TRP A 234 -87.90 26.37 -23.83
N ASN A 235 -88.68 25.29 -23.96
CA ASN A 235 -90.08 25.30 -24.39
C ASN A 235 -90.25 25.93 -25.80
N GLY A 236 -89.50 25.40 -26.77
CA GLY A 236 -89.56 25.86 -28.15
C GLY A 236 -89.25 27.34 -28.32
N TYR A 237 -88.13 27.80 -27.74
CA TYR A 237 -87.61 29.17 -27.84
C TYR A 237 -88.44 30.27 -27.14
N ASN A 238 -89.53 29.92 -26.47
CA ASN A 238 -90.44 30.88 -25.87
C ASN A 238 -89.94 31.44 -24.53
N ASN A 239 -89.14 30.67 -23.80
CA ASN A 239 -88.70 31.03 -22.45
C ASN A 239 -87.18 31.11 -22.38
N LEU A 240 -86.62 32.29 -22.07
CA LEU A 240 -85.22 32.44 -21.68
C LEU A 240 -85.07 32.18 -20.18
N ASN A 241 -84.02 31.47 -19.80
CA ASN A 241 -83.66 31.24 -18.42
C ASN A 241 -82.12 31.23 -18.26
N TYR A 242 -81.64 31.12 -17.03
CA TYR A 242 -80.21 30.99 -16.73
C TYR A 242 -79.93 29.81 -15.79
N LYS A 243 -78.69 29.33 -15.81
CA LYS A 243 -78.13 28.38 -14.84
C LYS A 243 -76.80 28.95 -14.32
N SER A 244 -76.61 28.91 -13.01
CA SER A 244 -75.32 29.21 -12.39
C SER A 244 -74.48 27.94 -12.27
N PHE A 245 -73.16 28.09 -12.37
CA PHE A 245 -72.19 27.01 -12.28
C PHE A 245 -71.17 27.37 -11.20
N LEU A 246 -70.88 26.41 -10.32
CA LEU A 246 -69.77 26.52 -9.38
C LEU A 246 -68.47 26.19 -10.11
N ILE A 247 -67.39 26.82 -9.69
CA ILE A 247 -66.05 26.61 -10.25
C ILE A 247 -65.10 26.23 -9.10
N GLU A 248 -64.49 25.06 -9.18
CA GLU A 248 -63.65 24.49 -8.13
C GLU A 248 -62.33 25.28 -7.91
N PRO A 249 -61.86 25.42 -6.66
CA PRO A 249 -60.52 25.91 -6.35
C PRO A 249 -59.42 25.05 -6.99
N PHE A 250 -58.26 25.65 -7.30
CA PHE A 250 -57.15 24.91 -7.93
C PHE A 250 -56.46 23.91 -6.99
N ASP A 251 -56.51 24.11 -5.67
CA ASP A 251 -55.96 23.18 -4.68
C ASP A 251 -56.78 21.91 -4.49
N MET A 252 -57.97 21.86 -5.09
CA MET A 252 -58.80 20.66 -5.17
C MET A 252 -58.46 19.83 -6.41
N VAL A 253 -57.41 20.20 -7.16
CA VAL A 253 -56.91 19.45 -8.32
C VAL A 253 -55.74 18.55 -7.87
N ASP A 254 -56.04 17.32 -7.46
CA ASP A 254 -55.16 16.35 -6.76
C ASP A 254 -53.96 15.74 -7.57
N ASN A 255 -53.50 16.35 -8.66
CA ASN A 255 -52.70 15.68 -9.70
C ASN A 255 -51.37 16.43 -10.05
N ASP A 256 -50.23 16.04 -9.46
CA ASP A 256 -48.91 16.70 -9.59
C ASP A 256 -47.70 15.71 -9.59
N LEU A 257 -46.57 16.10 -10.19
CA LEU A 257 -45.27 15.42 -10.08
C LEU A 257 -44.22 16.31 -9.41
N ASP A 258 -43.34 15.73 -8.59
CA ASP A 258 -42.23 16.47 -7.95
C ASP A 258 -40.91 15.72 -8.15
N VAL A 259 -39.87 16.43 -8.62
CA VAL A 259 -38.53 15.83 -8.79
C VAL A 259 -37.48 16.48 -7.91
N SER A 260 -36.66 15.64 -7.29
CA SER A 260 -35.58 16.07 -6.41
C SER A 260 -34.35 15.20 -6.55
N PHE A 261 -33.21 15.71 -6.10
CA PHE A 261 -32.00 14.90 -5.99
C PHE A 261 -32.05 14.03 -4.73
N TYR A 262 -31.90 12.73 -4.93
CA TYR A 262 -31.64 11.78 -3.85
C TYR A 262 -30.15 11.77 -3.48
N LYS A 263 -29.25 11.91 -4.46
CA LYS A 263 -27.80 12.00 -4.28
C LYS A 263 -27.20 13.07 -5.19
N ILE A 264 -26.59 14.09 -4.59
CA ILE A 264 -25.94 15.23 -5.28
C ILE A 264 -24.42 15.11 -5.16
N PRO A 265 -23.68 14.90 -6.26
CA PRO A 265 -22.23 15.06 -6.25
C PRO A 265 -21.87 16.56 -6.30
N GLY A 266 -21.04 17.02 -5.36
CA GLY A 266 -20.53 18.39 -5.34
C GLY A 266 -19.26 18.56 -6.18
N SER A 267 -18.31 17.64 -6.04
CA SER A 267 -17.05 17.64 -6.76
C SER A 267 -16.44 16.24 -6.82
N SER A 268 -15.62 15.98 -7.84
CA SER A 268 -14.93 14.71 -8.01
C SER A 268 -13.60 14.90 -8.74
N THR A 269 -12.64 14.00 -8.49
CA THR A 269 -11.34 14.06 -9.19
C THR A 269 -11.48 13.50 -10.60
N GLU A 270 -10.80 14.12 -11.57
CA GLU A 270 -10.71 13.60 -12.93
C GLU A 270 -10.38 12.09 -12.95
N GLY A 271 -11.17 11.29 -13.68
CA GLY A 271 -11.02 9.84 -13.76
C GLY A 271 -11.75 9.03 -12.69
N ASP A 272 -12.26 9.67 -11.62
CA ASP A 272 -13.07 8.99 -10.61
C ASP A 272 -14.52 8.76 -11.11
N ARG A 273 -15.20 7.77 -10.52
CA ARG A 273 -16.61 7.45 -10.80
C ARG A 273 -17.54 8.37 -10.02
N VAL A 274 -18.49 9.00 -10.70
CA VAL A 274 -19.52 9.88 -10.15
C VAL A 274 -20.89 9.23 -10.31
N LEU A 275 -21.69 9.24 -9.24
CA LEU A 275 -23.07 8.74 -9.23
C LEU A 275 -24.03 9.85 -8.82
N VAL A 276 -25.00 10.13 -9.68
CA VAL A 276 -26.10 11.08 -9.47
C VAL A 276 -27.38 10.28 -9.29
N GLY A 277 -28.19 10.63 -8.29
CA GLY A 277 -29.48 10.00 -8.03
C GLY A 277 -30.61 11.02 -8.03
N ILE A 278 -31.65 10.74 -8.80
CA ILE A 278 -32.89 11.49 -8.90
C ILE A 278 -34.03 10.67 -8.30
N LYS A 279 -34.91 11.34 -7.56
CA LYS A 279 -36.18 10.80 -7.08
C LYS A 279 -37.31 11.62 -7.70
N VAL A 280 -38.27 10.93 -8.30
CA VAL A 280 -39.52 11.52 -8.80
C VAL A 280 -40.65 10.99 -7.91
N LYS A 281 -41.54 11.87 -7.48
CA LYS A 281 -42.74 11.55 -6.71
C LYS A 281 -43.98 11.85 -7.52
N SER A 282 -44.95 10.95 -7.41
CA SER A 282 -46.26 11.10 -8.00
C SER A 282 -47.29 11.32 -6.90
N TYR A 283 -48.10 12.34 -7.12
CA TYR A 283 -49.22 12.70 -6.27
C TYR A 283 -50.56 12.19 -6.82
N PHE A 284 -50.53 11.52 -7.98
CA PHE A 284 -51.69 10.90 -8.60
C PHE A 284 -52.13 9.63 -7.86
N ASP A 285 -53.45 9.44 -7.77
CA ASP A 285 -54.06 8.22 -7.19
C ASP A 285 -54.27 7.09 -8.23
N THR A 286 -53.74 7.27 -9.44
CA THR A 286 -53.76 6.29 -10.53
C THR A 286 -52.36 6.03 -11.06
N ASP A 287 -52.12 4.81 -11.55
CA ASP A 287 -50.86 4.47 -12.21
C ASP A 287 -50.62 5.43 -13.38
N LEU A 288 -49.43 6.03 -13.40
CA LEU A 288 -48.98 6.86 -14.50
C LEU A 288 -48.20 6.01 -15.48
N GLU A 289 -48.68 5.94 -16.71
CA GLU A 289 -48.02 5.21 -17.79
C GLU A 289 -47.37 6.17 -18.78
N GLU A 290 -46.19 5.80 -19.26
CA GLU A 290 -45.47 6.48 -20.31
C GLU A 290 -45.19 7.98 -20.02
N VAL A 291 -44.75 8.30 -18.80
CA VAL A 291 -44.37 9.65 -18.39
C VAL A 291 -43.00 10.00 -18.97
N ASP A 292 -42.93 11.05 -19.78
CA ASP A 292 -41.71 11.45 -20.48
C ASP A 292 -40.65 12.00 -19.51
N PHE A 293 -39.40 11.56 -19.65
CA PHE A 293 -38.25 12.07 -18.91
C PHE A 293 -37.03 12.30 -19.81
N LYS A 294 -36.13 13.17 -19.39
CA LYS A 294 -34.83 13.37 -20.07
C LYS A 294 -33.72 13.79 -19.10
N TRP A 295 -32.52 13.29 -19.35
CA TRP A 295 -31.26 13.74 -18.76
C TRP A 295 -30.48 14.61 -19.75
N ASN A 296 -30.00 15.75 -19.26
CA ASN A 296 -29.07 16.63 -19.96
C ASN A 296 -27.76 16.69 -19.16
N ILE A 297 -26.77 15.88 -19.56
CA ILE A 297 -25.47 15.78 -18.91
C ILE A 297 -24.39 16.25 -19.88
N ALA A 298 -23.69 17.32 -19.52
CA ALA A 298 -22.77 18.01 -20.40
C ALA A 298 -21.59 18.62 -19.65
N THR A 299 -20.44 18.74 -20.30
CA THR A 299 -19.31 19.51 -19.76
C THR A 299 -19.67 21.00 -19.71
N LYS A 300 -19.34 21.66 -18.61
CA LYS A 300 -19.55 23.08 -18.37
C LYS A 300 -18.23 23.83 -18.53
N ASN A 301 -18.12 24.64 -19.59
CA ASN A 301 -16.92 25.41 -19.92
C ASN A 301 -17.22 26.93 -19.90
N GLY A 302 -17.48 27.49 -18.71
CA GLY A 302 -17.80 28.92 -18.57
C GLY A 302 -19.08 29.31 -19.33
N ASP A 303 -19.02 30.41 -20.10
CA ASP A 303 -20.14 30.90 -20.93
C ASP A 303 -20.23 30.24 -22.33
N VAL A 304 -19.37 29.26 -22.62
CA VAL A 304 -19.39 28.52 -23.89
C VAL A 304 -20.50 27.47 -23.85
N LYS A 305 -21.14 27.21 -25.00
CA LYS A 305 -22.19 26.19 -25.15
C LYS A 305 -21.75 24.85 -24.55
N ASN A 306 -22.52 24.36 -23.57
CA ASN A 306 -22.32 23.05 -22.93
C ASN A 306 -22.23 21.94 -24.00
N ILE A 307 -21.24 21.04 -23.86
CA ILE A 307 -21.01 19.93 -24.79
C ILE A 307 -21.52 18.64 -24.13
N PRO A 308 -22.46 17.89 -24.76
CA PRO A 308 -22.94 16.63 -24.21
C PRO A 308 -21.81 15.67 -23.84
N LEU A 309 -21.92 15.04 -22.68
CA LEU A 309 -20.89 14.13 -22.19
C LEU A 309 -20.86 12.86 -23.06
N ASN A 310 -19.70 12.53 -23.61
CA ASN A 310 -19.56 11.36 -24.48
C ASN A 310 -19.61 10.06 -23.66
N ALA A 311 -20.61 9.21 -23.94
CA ALA A 311 -20.86 8.00 -23.17
C ALA A 311 -19.75 6.93 -23.26
N GLU A 312 -19.07 6.79 -24.40
CA GLU A 312 -17.98 5.81 -24.54
C GLU A 312 -16.71 6.25 -23.83
N ILE A 313 -16.36 7.54 -23.92
CA ILE A 313 -15.15 8.09 -23.31
C ILE A 313 -15.28 8.14 -21.78
N TYR A 314 -16.42 8.62 -21.30
CA TYR A 314 -16.65 8.85 -19.87
C TYR A 314 -17.51 7.77 -19.23
N LYS A 315 -17.80 6.66 -19.93
CA LYS A 315 -18.60 5.54 -19.39
C LYS A 315 -19.91 6.01 -18.76
N LEU A 316 -20.65 6.85 -19.49
CA LEU A 316 -21.95 7.36 -19.02
C LEU A 316 -22.99 6.23 -19.12
N GLU A 317 -23.50 5.81 -17.96
CA GLU A 317 -24.48 4.75 -17.83
C GLU A 317 -25.69 5.22 -17.00
N PHE A 318 -26.88 4.69 -17.31
CA PHE A 318 -28.12 5.01 -16.61
C PHE A 318 -28.72 3.76 -15.95
N ALA A 319 -29.36 3.95 -14.79
CA ALA A 319 -29.96 2.86 -14.02
C ALA A 319 -31.19 3.34 -13.22
N GLY A 320 -31.82 2.40 -12.52
CA GLY A 320 -33.06 2.62 -11.77
C GLY A 320 -34.26 2.28 -12.63
N SER A 321 -35.25 3.18 -12.64
CA SER A 321 -36.54 2.98 -13.32
C SER A 321 -36.42 3.07 -14.85
N SER A 322 -35.29 3.59 -15.36
CA SER A 322 -34.91 3.48 -16.77
C SER A 322 -33.40 3.34 -16.91
N LYS A 323 -32.97 2.75 -18.03
CA LYS A 323 -31.55 2.62 -18.45
C LYS A 323 -31.20 3.53 -19.62
N GLU A 324 -32.11 4.42 -19.99
CA GLU A 324 -31.98 5.32 -21.13
C GLU A 324 -31.73 6.76 -20.65
N GLN A 325 -31.08 7.57 -21.50
CA GLN A 325 -30.86 9.00 -21.23
C GLN A 325 -32.17 9.80 -21.30
N SER A 326 -33.11 9.39 -22.15
CA SER A 326 -34.43 9.99 -22.31
C SER A 326 -35.41 8.93 -22.79
N GLY A 327 -36.68 9.09 -22.45
CA GLY A 327 -37.73 8.16 -22.85
C GLY A 327 -38.91 8.30 -21.90
N THR A 328 -39.60 7.19 -21.63
CA THR A 328 -40.75 7.17 -20.75
C THR A 328 -40.54 6.25 -19.56
N ILE A 329 -41.16 6.56 -18.42
CA ILE A 329 -41.25 5.69 -17.24
C ILE A 329 -42.69 5.53 -16.78
N ASN A 330 -42.95 4.49 -16.00
CA ASN A 330 -44.21 4.29 -15.32
C ASN A 330 -44.04 4.57 -13.83
N ILE A 331 -45.02 5.20 -13.20
CA ILE A 331 -45.03 5.48 -11.76
C ILE A 331 -46.30 4.85 -11.18
N SER A 332 -46.10 3.87 -10.29
CA SER A 332 -47.19 3.15 -9.62
C SER A 332 -47.92 4.05 -8.63
N ALA A 333 -49.25 3.98 -8.59
CA ALA A 333 -50.06 4.62 -7.55
C ALA A 333 -49.89 3.97 -6.16
N GLU A 334 -49.38 2.73 -6.11
CA GLU A 334 -49.03 2.05 -4.85
C GLU A 334 -47.71 2.58 -4.29
N ASP A 335 -46.69 2.73 -5.15
CA ASP A 335 -45.35 3.12 -4.70
C ASP A 335 -45.19 4.65 -4.60
N LYS A 336 -45.92 5.41 -5.43
CA LYS A 336 -45.90 6.89 -5.52
C LYS A 336 -44.52 7.55 -5.70
N GLU A 337 -43.46 6.77 -5.86
CA GLU A 337 -42.11 7.29 -6.13
C GLU A 337 -41.30 6.34 -7.01
N VAL A 338 -40.39 6.92 -7.79
CA VAL A 338 -39.42 6.21 -8.62
C VAL A 338 -38.05 6.87 -8.52
N CYS A 339 -36.99 6.07 -8.66
CA CYS A 339 -35.61 6.57 -8.66
C CYS A 339 -34.93 6.32 -10.02
N LEU A 340 -34.12 7.29 -10.44
CA LEU A 340 -33.26 7.19 -11.63
C LEU A 340 -31.84 7.57 -11.26
N TYR A 341 -30.87 6.93 -11.90
CA TYR A 341 -29.46 7.14 -11.64
C TYR A 341 -28.71 7.40 -12.95
N ALA A 342 -27.76 8.32 -12.88
CA ALA A 342 -26.77 8.54 -13.93
C ALA A 342 -25.37 8.39 -13.33
N GLU A 343 -24.51 7.65 -14.02
CA GLU A 343 -23.16 7.37 -13.58
C GLU A 343 -22.17 7.65 -14.70
N PHE A 344 -21.05 8.30 -14.37
CA PHE A 344 -20.01 8.60 -15.35
C PHE A 344 -18.63 8.71 -14.69
N THR A 345 -17.60 8.70 -15.51
CA THR A 345 -16.21 8.99 -15.15
C THR A 345 -15.97 10.48 -15.26
N MET A 346 -15.47 11.13 -14.21
CA MET A 346 -15.33 12.58 -14.15
C MET A 346 -14.33 13.07 -15.22
N PRO A 347 -14.71 14.02 -16.11
CA PRO A 347 -13.79 14.70 -17.02
C PRO A 347 -12.86 15.70 -16.30
N ASP A 348 -11.94 16.31 -17.03
CA ASP A 348 -11.04 17.38 -16.58
C ASP A 348 -11.72 18.77 -16.48
N SER A 349 -13.03 18.84 -16.75
CA SER A 349 -13.87 20.03 -16.72
C SER A 349 -15.14 19.79 -15.90
N ASP A 350 -15.73 20.84 -15.32
CA ASP A 350 -17.00 20.74 -14.58
C ASP A 350 -18.10 20.06 -15.41
N VAL A 351 -19.03 19.36 -14.75
CA VAL A 351 -20.15 18.69 -15.41
C VAL A 351 -21.46 19.29 -14.94
N TYR A 352 -22.23 19.83 -15.88
CA TYR A 352 -23.60 20.25 -15.67
C TYR A 352 -24.54 19.06 -15.86
N ILE A 353 -25.47 18.90 -14.92
CA ILE A 353 -26.50 17.86 -14.95
C ILE A 353 -27.85 18.54 -14.76
N GLU A 354 -28.79 18.21 -15.63
CA GLU A 354 -30.19 18.58 -15.52
C GLU A 354 -31.04 17.34 -15.80
N PHE A 355 -32.11 17.20 -15.03
CA PHE A 355 -33.11 16.16 -15.21
C PHE A 355 -34.49 16.83 -15.27
N ALA A 356 -35.31 16.38 -16.22
CA ALA A 356 -36.69 16.83 -16.36
C ALA A 356 -37.63 15.61 -16.49
N ILE A 357 -38.81 15.70 -15.86
CA ILE A 357 -39.93 14.76 -15.97
C ILE A 357 -41.17 15.54 -16.39
N ASN A 358 -41.98 15.03 -17.32
CA ASN A 358 -43.21 15.67 -17.81
C ASN A 358 -43.09 17.19 -18.02
N GLU A 359 -42.02 17.60 -18.71
CA GLU A 359 -41.59 19.01 -18.79
C GLU A 359 -42.66 19.93 -19.38
N ASP A 360 -43.55 19.40 -20.24
CA ASP A 360 -44.64 20.16 -20.85
C ASP A 360 -45.97 20.10 -20.08
N GLY A 361 -46.00 19.33 -18.98
CA GLY A 361 -47.14 19.17 -18.08
C GLY A 361 -48.35 18.48 -18.69
N LYS A 362 -48.19 17.73 -19.80
CA LYS A 362 -49.34 17.16 -20.54
C LYS A 362 -49.59 15.68 -20.30
N LYS A 363 -48.59 14.91 -19.87
CA LYS A 363 -48.73 13.46 -19.67
C LYS A 363 -47.94 12.99 -18.44
N PRO A 364 -48.57 12.98 -17.24
CA PRO A 364 -49.97 13.34 -16.98
C PRO A 364 -50.26 14.84 -17.07
N LEU A 365 -51.52 15.26 -17.08
CA LEU A 365 -51.85 16.68 -17.03
C LEU A 365 -51.54 17.21 -15.61
N GLU A 366 -50.71 18.24 -15.51
CA GLU A 366 -50.39 18.93 -14.25
C GLU A 366 -50.31 20.45 -14.43
N SER A 367 -50.54 21.17 -13.34
CA SER A 367 -50.63 22.64 -13.32
C SER A 367 -49.36 23.32 -12.80
N ASP A 368 -48.57 22.65 -11.96
CA ASP A 368 -47.23 23.05 -11.53
C ASP A 368 -46.22 22.27 -12.39
N THR A 369 -45.34 22.97 -13.10
CA THR A 369 -44.30 22.35 -13.96
C THR A 369 -42.91 22.86 -13.61
N GLU A 370 -42.79 23.75 -12.61
CA GLU A 370 -41.50 24.28 -12.17
C GLU A 370 -40.77 23.28 -11.27
N ASN A 371 -41.52 22.45 -10.53
CA ASN A 371 -41.08 21.33 -9.70
C ASN A 371 -40.67 20.08 -10.50
N ASN A 372 -40.82 20.11 -11.83
CA ASN A 372 -40.50 19.01 -12.74
C ASN A 372 -39.07 18.99 -13.26
N ILE A 373 -38.26 19.99 -12.90
CA ILE A 373 -36.89 20.13 -13.40
C ILE A 373 -35.93 20.39 -12.24
N VAL A 374 -34.83 19.65 -12.19
CA VAL A 374 -33.72 19.89 -11.26
C VAL A 374 -32.39 19.90 -11.97
N SER A 375 -31.48 20.76 -11.52
CA SER A 375 -30.12 20.83 -12.08
C SER A 375 -29.04 21.08 -11.03
N THR A 376 -27.81 20.65 -11.34
CA THR A 376 -26.63 20.82 -10.49
C THR A 376 -25.35 20.85 -11.33
N VAL A 377 -24.24 21.24 -10.70
CA VAL A 377 -22.89 21.20 -11.29
C VAL A 377 -21.96 20.42 -10.37
N VAL A 378 -21.30 19.41 -10.94
CA VAL A 378 -20.20 18.69 -10.29
C VAL A 378 -18.90 19.36 -10.70
N LYS A 379 -18.12 19.83 -9.72
CA LYS A 379 -16.81 20.45 -9.99
C LYS A 379 -15.74 19.42 -10.30
N ALA A 380 -14.97 19.63 -11.37
CA ALA A 380 -13.82 18.80 -11.71
C ALA A 380 -12.58 19.25 -10.96
N GLU A 381 -11.93 18.30 -10.31
CA GLU A 381 -10.84 18.57 -9.39
C GLU A 381 -9.61 17.78 -9.79
N LYS A 382 -8.44 18.36 -9.56
CA LYS A 382 -7.18 17.72 -9.95
C LYS A 382 -6.76 16.69 -8.90
N PRO A 383 -6.10 15.59 -9.31
CA PRO A 383 -5.52 14.64 -8.37
C PRO A 383 -4.55 15.31 -7.39
N ILE A 384 -4.66 14.97 -6.11
CA ILE A 384 -3.80 15.53 -5.06
C ILE A 384 -2.55 14.66 -4.93
N ASN A 385 -1.46 15.13 -5.54
CA ASN A 385 -0.18 14.44 -5.51
C ASN A 385 0.74 15.04 -4.44
N SER A 386 1.12 14.22 -3.46
CA SER A 386 2.08 14.61 -2.42
C SER A 386 3.50 14.74 -2.96
N ALA A 387 4.34 15.49 -2.25
CA ALA A 387 5.77 15.54 -2.53
C ALA A 387 6.43 14.17 -2.32
N VAL A 388 7.34 13.81 -3.23
CA VAL A 388 8.08 12.53 -3.16
C VAL A 388 8.83 12.42 -1.83
N LYS A 389 8.48 11.41 -1.03
CA LYS A 389 9.22 11.11 0.21
C LYS A 389 10.34 10.11 -0.08
N LYS A 390 11.54 10.39 0.41
CA LYS A 390 12.73 9.56 0.21
C LYS A 390 13.04 8.75 1.46
N PHE A 391 13.30 7.47 1.27
CA PHE A 391 13.70 6.55 2.33
C PHE A 391 14.99 5.84 1.96
N ASP A 392 16.00 6.01 2.81
CA ASP A 392 17.31 5.43 2.59
C ASP A 392 17.47 4.18 3.46
N LEU A 393 17.89 3.07 2.84
CA LEU A 393 18.29 1.84 3.51
C LEU A 393 19.84 1.76 3.49
N PRO A 394 20.53 2.13 4.58
CA PRO A 394 21.98 2.26 4.61
C PRO A 394 22.69 0.91 4.51
N TYR A 395 24.00 0.93 4.25
CA TYR A 395 24.85 -0.24 3.98
C TYR A 395 24.74 -1.39 5.01
N TYR A 396 24.47 -1.08 6.27
CA TYR A 396 24.41 -2.02 7.39
C TYR A 396 22.98 -2.45 7.77
N ALA A 397 21.96 -1.92 7.10
CA ALA A 397 20.56 -2.23 7.41
C ALA A 397 20.02 -3.35 6.51
N LEU A 398 19.36 -4.36 7.09
CA LEU A 398 18.63 -5.43 6.40
C LEU A 398 17.20 -5.02 6.08
N SER A 399 16.60 -4.20 6.91
CA SER A 399 15.28 -3.64 6.69
C SER A 399 15.10 -2.31 7.41
N ARG A 400 14.03 -1.59 7.07
CA ARG A 400 13.65 -0.34 7.71
C ARG A 400 12.13 -0.23 7.76
N ASP A 401 11.60 0.08 8.93
CA ASP A 401 10.22 0.55 9.06
C ASP A 401 10.14 1.99 8.54
N ILE A 402 9.11 2.31 7.76
CA ILE A 402 8.87 3.63 7.18
C ILE A 402 7.46 4.11 7.50
N SER A 403 7.29 5.43 7.54
CA SER A 403 6.00 6.09 7.76
C SER A 403 5.92 7.34 6.91
N TYR A 404 4.90 7.45 6.06
CA TYR A 404 4.70 8.60 5.18
C TYR A 404 3.22 8.99 5.10
N PRO A 405 2.92 10.29 4.92
CA PRO A 405 1.55 10.75 4.75
C PRO A 405 1.01 10.42 3.34
N LEU A 406 -0.30 10.19 3.23
CA LEU A 406 -0.98 10.05 1.93
C LEU A 406 -1.15 11.41 1.21
N ALA A 407 -1.44 12.45 1.99
CA ALA A 407 -1.53 13.85 1.56
C ALA A 407 -0.68 14.73 2.47
N ASP A 408 0.01 15.73 1.94
CA ASP A 408 0.85 16.64 2.74
C ASP A 408 0.02 17.54 3.69
N GLU A 409 -1.25 17.80 3.35
CA GLU A 409 -2.20 18.61 4.12
C GLU A 409 -3.60 17.98 4.11
N GLY A 410 -4.51 18.49 4.95
CA GLY A 410 -5.91 18.07 4.96
C GLY A 410 -6.60 18.36 3.62
N ILE A 411 -7.36 17.39 3.12
CA ILE A 411 -8.04 17.47 1.83
C ILE A 411 -9.39 18.16 2.00
N LYS A 412 -9.61 19.24 1.27
CA LYS A 412 -10.87 19.99 1.27
C LYS A 412 -11.86 19.45 0.24
N PHE A 413 -13.10 19.24 0.67
CA PHE A 413 -14.23 18.81 -0.13
C PHE A 413 -15.33 19.88 -0.07
N SER A 414 -15.82 20.30 -1.24
CA SER A 414 -17.01 21.13 -1.32
C SER A 414 -18.25 20.26 -1.46
N LEU A 415 -19.28 20.49 -0.66
CA LEU A 415 -20.55 19.77 -0.71
C LEU A 415 -21.66 20.70 -1.20
N ASN A 416 -22.45 20.22 -2.16
CA ASN A 416 -23.59 20.96 -2.72
C ASN A 416 -24.90 20.36 -2.20
N LYS A 417 -25.84 21.21 -1.82
CA LYS A 417 -27.22 20.86 -1.44
C LYS A 417 -28.20 21.69 -2.27
N THR A 418 -29.45 21.23 -2.35
CA THR A 418 -30.53 21.94 -3.05
C THR A 418 -30.79 23.32 -2.41
N SER A 419 -31.27 24.28 -3.20
CA SER A 419 -31.67 25.59 -2.69
C SER A 419 -32.74 25.46 -1.60
N GLY A 420 -32.62 26.22 -0.51
CA GLY A 420 -33.56 26.15 0.63
C GLY A 420 -33.30 25.02 1.63
N ALA A 421 -32.39 24.09 1.33
CA ALA A 421 -32.04 22.97 2.21
C ALA A 421 -31.09 23.38 3.37
N TRP A 422 -31.14 22.66 4.49
CA TRP A 422 -30.22 22.79 5.62
C TRP A 422 -29.51 21.47 5.94
N TRP A 423 -28.31 21.54 6.53
CA TRP A 423 -27.59 20.35 6.96
C TRP A 423 -28.26 19.72 8.18
N SER A 424 -28.47 18.41 8.15
CA SER A 424 -29.15 17.66 9.22
C SER A 424 -28.29 16.57 9.86
N GLY A 425 -27.03 16.45 9.46
CA GLY A 425 -26.04 15.58 10.09
C GLY A 425 -24.60 16.01 9.82
N GLU A 426 -23.65 15.43 10.55
CA GLU A 426 -22.21 15.64 10.33
C GLU A 426 -21.72 14.89 9.09
N ALA A 427 -20.69 15.45 8.45
CA ALA A 427 -20.00 14.80 7.34
C ALA A 427 -19.32 13.49 7.79
N LYS A 428 -19.34 12.48 6.91
CA LYS A 428 -18.72 11.17 7.14
C LYS A 428 -17.88 10.78 5.93
N VAL A 429 -16.80 10.04 6.18
CA VAL A 429 -16.05 9.37 5.11
C VAL A 429 -16.76 8.07 4.79
N ASP A 430 -17.27 7.95 3.56
CA ASP A 430 -17.98 6.74 3.12
C ASP A 430 -16.99 5.65 2.70
N ALA A 431 -15.86 6.06 2.14
CA ALA A 431 -14.82 5.15 1.67
C ALA A 431 -13.46 5.83 1.71
N LEU A 432 -12.46 5.10 2.22
CA LEU A 432 -11.04 5.38 2.08
C LEU A 432 -10.36 4.13 1.53
N ASN A 433 -10.02 4.15 0.25
CA ASN A 433 -9.33 3.05 -0.42
C ASN A 433 -7.88 3.46 -0.66
N VAL A 434 -6.94 2.71 -0.11
CA VAL A 434 -5.50 2.94 -0.30
C VAL A 434 -4.89 1.71 -0.96
N ASN A 435 -4.26 1.91 -2.11
CA ASN A 435 -3.57 0.87 -2.85
C ASN A 435 -2.06 1.09 -2.75
N VAL A 436 -1.36 0.13 -2.15
CA VAL A 436 0.09 0.17 -1.95
C VAL A 436 0.77 -0.94 -2.75
N ASP A 437 2.00 -0.70 -3.19
CA ASP A 437 2.84 -1.74 -3.80
C ASP A 437 3.32 -2.76 -2.75
N THR A 438 2.50 -3.80 -2.53
CA THR A 438 2.76 -4.86 -1.54
C THR A 438 3.97 -5.74 -1.86
N LYS A 439 4.56 -5.62 -3.06
CA LYS A 439 5.80 -6.36 -3.40
C LYS A 439 7.04 -5.72 -2.78
N LEU A 440 7.00 -4.43 -2.48
CA LEU A 440 8.10 -3.66 -1.90
C LEU A 440 7.79 -3.14 -0.50
N LEU A 441 6.50 -2.96 -0.18
CA LEU A 441 6.02 -2.43 1.09
C LEU A 441 5.35 -3.53 1.90
N HIS A 442 6.14 -4.21 2.72
CA HIS A 442 5.70 -5.31 3.57
C HIS A 442 4.98 -4.82 4.81
N ASN A 443 4.09 -5.66 5.34
CA ASN A 443 3.36 -5.41 6.59
C ASN A 443 2.72 -4.02 6.67
N HIS A 444 2.21 -3.52 5.54
CA HIS A 444 1.67 -2.18 5.47
C HIS A 444 0.43 -2.03 6.36
N GLN A 445 0.28 -0.85 6.96
CA GLN A 445 -0.84 -0.46 7.78
C GLN A 445 -1.28 0.95 7.43
N VAL A 446 -2.59 1.14 7.28
CA VAL A 446 -3.22 2.43 7.07
C VAL A 446 -4.06 2.71 8.31
N GLY A 447 -3.83 3.88 8.93
CA GLY A 447 -4.61 4.31 10.10
C GLY A 447 -6.02 4.77 9.74
N SER A 448 -6.67 5.48 10.65
CA SER A 448 -7.96 6.14 10.40
C SER A 448 -7.77 7.60 10.03
N GLU A 449 -8.62 8.08 9.15
CA GLU A 449 -8.81 9.48 8.81
C GLU A 449 -9.48 10.27 9.93
N THR A 450 -9.34 11.59 9.90
CA THR A 450 -10.09 12.52 10.77
C THR A 450 -10.84 13.53 9.93
N VAL A 451 -12.06 13.87 10.34
CA VAL A 451 -12.97 14.76 9.63
C VAL A 451 -13.17 16.05 10.43
N GLU A 452 -12.98 17.19 9.78
CA GLU A 452 -13.37 18.51 10.28
C GLU A 452 -14.50 19.04 9.41
N ASP A 453 -15.69 19.16 9.99
CA ASP A 453 -16.91 19.60 9.29
C ASP A 453 -17.16 21.10 9.53
N ASN A 454 -17.03 21.91 8.46
CA ASN A 454 -17.28 23.35 8.49
C ASN A 454 -18.52 23.74 7.65
N GLY A 455 -19.53 22.87 7.58
CA GLY A 455 -20.78 23.15 6.87
C GLY A 455 -20.75 22.69 5.43
N ASP A 456 -20.54 23.63 4.49
CA ASP A 456 -20.47 23.38 3.04
C ASP A 456 -19.07 22.94 2.59
N GLU A 457 -18.06 23.12 3.44
CA GLU A 457 -16.69 22.63 3.24
C GLU A 457 -16.34 21.62 4.33
N VAL A 458 -15.81 20.47 3.93
CA VAL A 458 -15.34 19.41 4.83
C VAL A 458 -13.86 19.20 4.58
N THR A 459 -13.06 19.15 5.64
CA THR A 459 -11.62 18.84 5.55
C THR A 459 -11.37 17.44 6.11
N VAL A 460 -10.75 16.56 5.31
CA VAL A 460 -10.35 15.22 5.75
C VAL A 460 -8.83 15.14 5.81
N SER A 461 -8.30 14.87 7.01
CA SER A 461 -6.88 14.54 7.17
C SER A 461 -6.68 13.04 6.98
N LEU A 462 -5.91 12.67 5.96
CA LEU A 462 -5.64 11.28 5.65
C LEU A 462 -4.62 10.67 6.60
N PRO A 463 -4.73 9.37 6.92
CA PRO A 463 -3.77 8.68 7.77
C PRO A 463 -2.40 8.55 7.11
N LYS A 464 -1.39 8.25 7.92
CA LYS A 464 -0.07 7.84 7.45
C LYS A 464 -0.08 6.36 7.07
N VAL A 465 0.63 6.01 6.02
CA VAL A 465 0.98 4.64 5.69
C VAL A 465 2.23 4.27 6.47
N LYS A 466 2.16 3.19 7.24
CA LYS A 466 3.33 2.53 7.83
C LYS A 466 3.62 1.28 7.05
N ALA A 467 4.88 0.99 6.75
CA ALA A 467 5.28 -0.24 6.06
C ALA A 467 6.73 -0.59 6.42
N LYS A 468 7.17 -1.78 6.01
CA LYS A 468 8.55 -2.23 6.13
C LYS A 468 9.15 -2.45 4.75
N ILE A 469 10.35 -1.91 4.53
CA ILE A 469 11.15 -2.15 3.33
C ILE A 469 12.26 -3.14 3.65
N GLU A 470 12.52 -4.11 2.76
CA GLU A 470 13.53 -5.14 2.99
C GLU A 470 14.62 -5.11 1.91
N ARG A 471 15.88 -5.27 2.33
CA ARG A 471 17.04 -5.24 1.43
C ARG A 471 16.98 -6.32 0.34
N SER A 472 16.41 -7.47 0.67
CA SER A 472 16.19 -8.62 -0.23
C SER A 472 15.42 -8.22 -1.50
N ASP A 473 14.47 -7.30 -1.39
CA ASP A 473 13.68 -6.82 -2.53
C ASP A 473 14.50 -6.03 -3.55
N PHE A 474 15.70 -5.59 -3.17
CA PHE A 474 16.64 -4.86 -4.02
C PHE A 474 17.74 -5.75 -4.60
N GLY A 475 17.60 -7.08 -4.46
CA GLY A 475 18.53 -8.07 -5.02
C GLY A 475 19.75 -8.37 -4.15
N ASP A 476 19.76 -7.91 -2.89
CA ASP A 476 20.82 -8.17 -1.91
C ASP A 476 20.22 -8.83 -0.66
N ASP A 477 20.42 -10.13 -0.49
CA ASP A 477 20.01 -10.93 0.68
C ASP A 477 21.23 -11.66 1.28
N PRO A 478 22.05 -10.95 2.07
CA PRO A 478 23.22 -11.53 2.75
C PRO A 478 22.86 -12.68 3.70
N GLU A 479 21.66 -12.66 4.31
CA GLU A 479 21.20 -13.72 5.22
C GLU A 479 21.12 -15.07 4.49
N LYS A 480 20.63 -15.06 3.25
CA LYS A 480 20.55 -16.27 2.40
C LYS A 480 21.75 -16.45 1.46
N LYS A 481 22.87 -15.76 1.70
CA LYS A 481 24.08 -15.81 0.87
C LYS A 481 23.84 -15.42 -0.60
N ASN A 482 22.92 -14.49 -0.83
CA ASN A 482 22.65 -13.93 -2.15
C ASN A 482 23.06 -12.45 -2.15
N TRP A 483 24.23 -12.13 -2.70
CA TRP A 483 24.73 -10.76 -2.72
C TRP A 483 24.51 -10.13 -4.08
N LEU A 484 24.18 -8.84 -4.11
CA LEU A 484 24.08 -8.09 -5.35
C LEU A 484 25.38 -8.23 -6.16
N VAL A 485 25.25 -8.70 -7.40
CA VAL A 485 26.37 -8.87 -8.34
C VAL A 485 26.55 -7.57 -9.11
N SER A 486 27.68 -6.90 -8.92
CA SER A 486 28.03 -5.67 -9.61
C SER A 486 29.55 -5.56 -9.74
N GLU A 487 30.01 -4.89 -10.80
CA GLU A 487 31.41 -4.51 -10.98
C GLU A 487 31.83 -3.38 -10.04
N LYS A 488 30.87 -2.57 -9.55
CA LYS A 488 31.14 -1.51 -8.58
C LYS A 488 31.20 -2.07 -7.16
N ILE A 489 32.18 -1.59 -6.41
CA ILE A 489 32.39 -1.92 -5.00
C ILE A 489 31.21 -1.47 -4.13
N THR A 490 30.64 -0.30 -4.42
CA THR A 490 29.40 0.21 -3.82
C THR A 490 28.32 0.35 -4.87
N ASN A 491 27.08 0.08 -4.50
CA ASN A 491 25.91 0.23 -5.38
C ASN A 491 24.79 0.94 -4.64
N THR A 492 24.03 1.72 -5.40
CA THR A 492 22.74 2.28 -4.96
C THR A 492 21.68 1.74 -5.90
N VAL A 493 20.70 1.04 -5.33
CA VAL A 493 19.54 0.53 -6.07
C VAL A 493 18.33 1.34 -5.64
N THR A 494 17.71 2.02 -6.60
CA THR A 494 16.55 2.88 -6.36
C THR A 494 15.28 2.21 -6.91
N LYS A 495 14.22 2.17 -6.11
CA LYS A 495 12.88 1.78 -6.55
C LYS A 495 11.85 2.80 -6.09
N THR A 496 10.81 3.00 -6.88
CA THR A 496 9.74 3.97 -6.62
C THR A 496 8.38 3.26 -6.56
N PRO A 497 8.06 2.57 -5.44
CA PRO A 497 6.74 1.98 -5.28
C PRO A 497 5.66 3.06 -5.30
N ASN A 498 4.51 2.72 -5.89
CA ASN A 498 3.40 3.63 -6.05
C ASN A 498 2.36 3.41 -4.94
N THR A 499 1.82 4.50 -4.39
CA THR A 499 0.74 4.46 -3.39
C THR A 499 -0.34 5.44 -3.79
N THR A 500 -1.47 4.92 -4.27
CA THR A 500 -2.62 5.73 -4.68
C THR A 500 -3.74 5.63 -3.67
N TYR A 501 -4.54 6.68 -3.52
CA TYR A 501 -5.71 6.66 -2.65
C TYR A 501 -6.94 7.26 -3.33
N TYR A 502 -8.11 6.84 -2.86
CA TYR A 502 -9.42 7.39 -3.16
C TYR A 502 -10.15 7.60 -1.84
N VAL A 503 -10.75 8.77 -1.67
CA VAL A 503 -11.55 9.13 -0.50
C VAL A 503 -12.85 9.78 -0.96
N SER A 504 -13.97 9.36 -0.38
CA SER A 504 -15.27 9.99 -0.59
C SER A 504 -15.92 10.37 0.72
N VAL A 505 -16.52 11.54 0.74
CA VAL A 505 -17.28 12.06 1.88
C VAL A 505 -18.73 12.26 1.49
N SER A 506 -19.63 12.03 2.45
CA SER A 506 -21.04 12.41 2.33
C SER A 506 -21.53 13.15 3.55
N LYS A 507 -22.59 13.93 3.35
CA LYS A 507 -23.30 14.63 4.42
C LYS A 507 -24.79 14.66 4.12
N LYS A 508 -25.58 14.41 5.16
CA LYS A 508 -27.04 14.43 5.10
C LYS A 508 -27.55 15.87 5.16
N TYR A 509 -28.45 16.24 4.25
CA TYR A 509 -29.22 17.49 4.32
C TYR A 509 -30.72 17.19 4.34
N GLU A 510 -31.49 18.14 4.85
CA GLU A 510 -32.94 18.13 4.84
C GLU A 510 -33.49 19.33 4.05
N TYR A 511 -34.62 19.12 3.38
CA TYR A 511 -35.32 20.15 2.61
C TYR A 511 -36.82 19.89 2.68
N THR A 512 -37.59 20.96 2.65
CA THR A 512 -39.04 20.89 2.77
C THR A 512 -39.68 20.76 1.38
N THR A 513 -40.53 19.76 1.16
CA THR A 513 -41.37 19.61 -0.04
C THR A 513 -42.85 19.57 0.33
N LYS A 514 -43.74 19.85 -0.64
CA LYS A 514 -45.19 19.75 -0.48
C LYS A 514 -45.58 18.28 -0.21
N CYS A 515 -46.56 18.06 0.65
CA CYS A 515 -47.07 16.71 0.94
C CYS A 515 -48.52 16.59 0.48
N ASN A 516 -48.86 15.49 -0.20
CA ASN A 516 -50.25 15.12 -0.46
C ASN A 516 -50.96 14.69 0.82
N LYS A 517 -52.18 15.17 1.01
CA LYS A 517 -53.02 14.93 2.19
C LYS A 517 -53.51 13.47 2.36
N HIS A 518 -53.09 12.54 1.50
CA HIS A 518 -53.66 11.19 1.43
C HIS A 518 -52.84 10.07 2.11
N GLU A 519 -51.61 10.31 2.58
CA GLU A 519 -50.86 9.30 3.35
C GLU A 519 -50.78 9.67 4.84
N ASN A 520 -51.64 9.08 5.68
CA ASN A 520 -51.54 8.95 7.15
C ASN A 520 -50.66 9.98 7.92
N CYS A 521 -50.83 11.28 7.63
CA CYS A 521 -50.13 12.38 8.32
C CYS A 521 -50.80 12.79 9.65
N GLU A 522 -51.69 11.97 10.20
CA GLU A 522 -52.45 12.31 11.41
C GLU A 522 -51.65 12.21 12.73
N MET A 523 -50.37 11.80 12.71
CA MET A 523 -49.58 11.66 13.95
C MET A 523 -48.62 12.82 14.28
N GLU A 524 -48.32 13.75 13.36
CA GLU A 524 -47.26 14.76 13.58
C GLU A 524 -47.57 16.19 13.08
N GLY A 525 -48.83 16.62 13.03
CA GLY A 525 -49.16 18.05 12.90
C GLY A 525 -48.55 18.77 11.67
N CYS A 526 -48.52 18.12 10.51
CA CYS A 526 -47.93 18.68 9.28
C CYS A 526 -48.78 19.81 8.67
N THR A 527 -48.10 20.85 8.19
CA THR A 527 -48.65 22.10 7.63
C THR A 527 -48.80 22.07 6.09
N GLY A 528 -49.01 20.90 5.48
CA GLY A 528 -49.01 20.73 4.01
C GLY A 528 -47.62 20.56 3.39
N TYR A 529 -46.59 20.46 4.23
CA TYR A 529 -45.20 20.26 3.85
C TYR A 529 -44.56 19.18 4.71
N ARG A 530 -43.60 18.44 4.16
CA ARG A 530 -42.76 17.47 4.87
C ARG A 530 -41.29 17.70 4.62
N ASP A 531 -40.47 17.41 5.63
CA ASP A 531 -39.02 17.45 5.49
C ASP A 531 -38.50 16.14 4.91
N GLU A 532 -37.78 16.24 3.81
CA GLU A 532 -37.16 15.11 3.14
C GLU A 532 -35.65 15.13 3.30
N THR A 533 -35.06 13.94 3.20
CA THR A 533 -33.63 13.73 3.35
C THR A 533 -32.96 13.56 1.99
N GLY A 534 -31.88 14.31 1.76
CA GLY A 534 -30.95 14.10 0.65
C GLY A 534 -29.51 13.92 1.14
N TYR A 535 -28.64 13.45 0.23
CA TYR A 535 -27.22 13.25 0.51
C TYR A 535 -26.35 14.04 -0.46
N ALA A 536 -25.53 14.94 0.08
CA ALA A 536 -24.44 15.57 -0.65
C ALA A 536 -23.21 14.68 -0.57
N SER A 537 -22.47 14.53 -1.67
CA SER A 537 -21.24 13.74 -1.69
C SER A 537 -20.15 14.39 -2.53
N SER A 538 -18.89 14.18 -2.16
CA SER A 538 -17.73 14.59 -2.96
C SER A 538 -16.61 13.56 -2.83
N SER A 539 -15.78 13.44 -3.87
CA SER A 539 -14.63 12.53 -3.85
C SER A 539 -13.33 13.20 -4.29
N ARG A 540 -12.23 12.66 -3.77
CA ARG A 540 -10.86 13.07 -4.07
C ARG A 540 -9.99 11.83 -4.24
N SER A 541 -9.12 11.85 -5.22
CA SER A 541 -8.08 10.84 -5.40
C SER A 541 -6.71 11.47 -5.60
N GLY A 542 -5.67 10.68 -5.38
CA GLY A 542 -4.30 11.18 -5.39
C GLY A 542 -3.24 10.11 -5.25
N ASN A 543 -1.99 10.57 -5.21
CA ASN A 543 -0.81 9.72 -5.09
C ASN A 543 0.13 10.23 -4.01
N ALA A 544 0.70 9.30 -3.25
CA ALA A 544 1.77 9.51 -2.29
C ALA A 544 3.05 8.83 -2.80
N PRO A 545 3.78 9.45 -3.74
CA PRO A 545 4.95 8.83 -4.33
C PRO A 545 6.08 8.72 -3.30
N ILE A 546 6.76 7.59 -3.28
CA ILE A 546 7.97 7.40 -2.47
C ILE A 546 9.13 6.87 -3.31
N GLU A 547 10.34 7.20 -2.90
CA GLU A 547 11.59 6.74 -3.50
C GLU A 547 12.41 6.04 -2.42
N ILE A 548 12.79 4.80 -2.66
CA ILE A 548 13.61 4.01 -1.73
C ILE A 548 14.99 3.80 -2.33
N ASN A 549 16.03 4.26 -1.64
CA ASN A 549 17.42 4.08 -2.03
C ASN A 549 18.10 3.05 -1.12
N THR A 550 18.49 1.92 -1.69
CA THR A 550 19.22 0.87 -0.96
C THR A 550 20.70 0.93 -1.28
N TYR A 551 21.52 1.22 -0.27
CA TYR A 551 22.97 1.26 -0.39
C TYR A 551 23.57 -0.12 -0.08
N VAL A 552 24.40 -0.63 -0.99
CA VAL A 552 24.95 -1.99 -0.93
C VAL A 552 26.47 -1.95 -0.97
N TYR A 553 27.08 -2.62 0.01
CA TYR A 553 28.51 -2.88 0.11
C TYR A 553 28.70 -4.28 0.71
N ASN A 554 29.31 -5.19 -0.04
CA ASN A 554 29.45 -6.61 0.35
C ASN A 554 30.91 -7.02 0.57
N GLY A 555 31.76 -6.06 0.96
CA GLY A 555 33.18 -6.26 1.19
C GLY A 555 34.02 -6.22 -0.09
N LYS A 556 35.33 -6.23 0.10
CA LYS A 556 36.36 -6.35 -0.93
C LYS A 556 36.75 -7.80 -1.10
N LYS A 557 36.86 -8.23 -2.35
CA LYS A 557 37.38 -9.55 -2.70
C LYS A 557 38.81 -9.71 -2.20
N ASP A 558 39.66 -8.74 -2.52
CA ASP A 558 41.09 -8.75 -2.22
C ASP A 558 41.42 -7.75 -1.10
N LEU A 559 42.15 -8.21 -0.07
CA LEU A 559 42.69 -7.38 1.00
C LEU A 559 44.20 -7.27 0.87
N ASN A 560 44.78 -6.19 1.42
CA ASN A 560 46.22 -6.04 1.48
C ASN A 560 46.80 -7.07 2.46
N GLN A 561 47.41 -8.14 1.93
CA GLN A 561 48.04 -9.16 2.74
C GLN A 561 49.43 -8.72 3.20
N LYS A 562 49.75 -9.00 4.48
CA LYS A 562 51.10 -8.84 5.01
C LYS A 562 52.07 -9.75 4.27
N LYS A 563 53.22 -9.21 3.86
CA LYS A 563 54.29 -9.99 3.23
C LYS A 563 55.15 -10.65 4.30
N PHE A 564 55.38 -11.95 4.13
CA PHE A 564 56.24 -12.77 4.98
C PHE A 564 57.50 -13.20 4.22
N GLU A 565 58.52 -13.60 4.97
CA GLU A 565 59.82 -13.97 4.42
C GLU A 565 59.91 -15.48 4.18
N ASN A 566 60.60 -15.86 3.10
CA ASN A 566 60.96 -17.24 2.79
C ASN A 566 62.49 -17.30 2.60
N LYS A 567 63.25 -17.55 3.68
CA LYS A 567 64.72 -17.49 3.67
C LYS A 567 65.36 -18.36 4.75
N ILE A 568 66.68 -18.56 4.64
CA ILE A 568 67.52 -19.17 5.67
C ILE A 568 68.56 -18.13 6.11
N SER A 569 68.71 -17.94 7.41
CA SER A 569 69.76 -17.14 8.04
C SER A 569 70.82 -18.07 8.64
N ASN A 570 72.08 -17.63 8.64
CA ASN A 570 73.25 -18.43 9.08
C ASN A 570 73.34 -19.77 8.33
N ASN A 571 73.50 -19.68 7.01
CA ASN A 571 73.46 -20.80 6.08
C ASN A 571 74.82 -21.03 5.41
N TYR A 572 75.90 -21.09 6.21
CA TYR A 572 77.26 -21.39 5.75
C TYR A 572 77.75 -22.76 6.29
N ASP A 573 78.79 -23.32 5.68
CA ASP A 573 79.38 -24.63 6.03
C ASP A 573 80.11 -24.66 7.38
N THR A 574 80.27 -23.50 8.02
CA THR A 574 80.83 -23.32 9.36
C THR A 574 79.79 -23.02 10.44
N ASP A 575 78.52 -22.79 10.08
CA ASP A 575 77.51 -22.31 11.02
C ASP A 575 76.86 -23.48 11.77
N LEU A 576 77.16 -23.60 13.06
CA LEU A 576 76.49 -24.58 13.94
C LEU A 576 75.02 -24.25 14.21
N LYS A 577 74.50 -23.11 13.73
CA LYS A 577 73.12 -22.69 13.92
C LYS A 577 72.53 -22.15 12.64
N ALA A 578 71.34 -22.61 12.27
CA ALA A 578 70.59 -22.08 11.15
C ALA A 578 69.16 -21.70 11.56
N ARG A 579 68.64 -20.60 11.01
CA ARG A 579 67.24 -20.19 11.19
C ARG A 579 66.53 -20.12 9.85
N MET A 580 65.49 -20.91 9.70
CA MET A 580 64.61 -20.93 8.53
C MET A 580 63.34 -20.14 8.82
N LEU A 581 62.89 -19.36 7.85
CA LEU A 581 61.63 -18.63 7.85
C LEU A 581 60.85 -19.01 6.59
N TRP A 582 59.58 -19.39 6.75
CA TRP A 582 58.68 -19.61 5.62
C TRP A 582 57.25 -19.18 5.94
N THR A 583 56.46 -18.99 4.89
CA THR A 583 55.03 -18.69 4.99
C THR A 583 54.24 -19.99 5.08
N ASN A 584 53.29 -20.10 6.02
CA ASN A 584 52.41 -21.28 6.07
C ASN A 584 51.54 -21.37 4.80
N ASN A 585 51.09 -22.59 4.49
CA ASN A 585 50.02 -22.73 3.50
C ASN A 585 48.73 -22.04 4.00
N PRO A 586 48.03 -21.25 3.15
CA PRO A 586 46.85 -20.50 3.57
C PRO A 586 45.76 -21.37 4.21
N ILE A 587 45.34 -21.03 5.42
CA ILE A 587 44.22 -21.68 6.11
C ILE A 587 42.95 -20.90 5.81
N LYS A 588 42.02 -21.50 5.06
CA LYS A 588 40.76 -20.86 4.66
C LYS A 588 39.75 -20.84 5.80
N PHE A 589 39.02 -19.73 5.94
CA PHE A 589 37.95 -19.58 6.92
C PHE A 589 36.83 -18.67 6.43
N ASN A 590 35.62 -18.94 6.90
CA ASN A 590 34.45 -18.11 6.63
C ASN A 590 34.39 -16.94 7.61
N VAL A 591 33.79 -15.84 7.16
CA VAL A 591 33.54 -14.65 7.96
C VAL A 591 32.05 -14.36 8.08
N ILE A 592 31.68 -13.71 9.17
CA ILE A 592 30.38 -13.08 9.36
C ILE A 592 30.56 -11.56 9.44
N ARG A 593 29.47 -10.83 9.20
CA ARG A 593 29.33 -9.40 9.49
C ARG A 593 28.05 -9.18 10.27
N TYR A 594 27.88 -7.99 10.85
CA TYR A 594 26.65 -7.63 11.53
C TYR A 594 25.84 -6.65 10.70
N MET A 595 24.53 -6.87 10.69
CA MET A 595 23.55 -5.97 10.09
C MET A 595 22.33 -5.87 11.01
N CYS A 596 21.51 -4.84 10.84
CA CYS A 596 20.36 -4.62 11.71
C CYS A 596 19.08 -4.26 10.96
N ASP A 597 17.97 -4.35 11.67
CA ASP A 597 16.71 -3.76 11.24
C ASP A 597 16.59 -2.34 11.84
N LEU A 598 16.11 -1.37 11.06
CA LEU A 598 15.92 0.01 11.49
C LEU A 598 14.45 0.29 11.81
N ASP A 599 14.21 1.06 12.87
CA ASP A 599 12.88 1.61 13.13
C ASP A 599 12.57 2.82 12.21
N VAL A 600 11.37 3.38 12.36
CA VAL A 600 10.90 4.55 11.61
C VAL A 600 11.78 5.80 11.76
N ASN A 601 12.53 5.90 12.85
CA ASN A 601 13.42 7.00 13.19
C ASN A 601 14.89 6.70 12.84
N GLU A 602 15.16 5.63 12.09
CA GLU A 602 16.50 5.18 11.70
C GLU A 602 17.36 4.62 12.83
N ASN A 603 16.75 4.30 13.98
CA ASN A 603 17.48 3.67 15.07
C ASN A 603 17.64 2.16 14.82
N PRO A 604 18.84 1.59 15.03
CA PRO A 604 19.03 0.15 15.04
C PRO A 604 18.19 -0.51 16.13
N THR A 605 17.40 -1.52 15.77
CA THR A 605 16.57 -2.29 16.71
C THR A 605 17.25 -3.58 17.13
N VAL A 606 17.54 -4.46 16.17
CA VAL A 606 18.15 -5.77 16.41
C VAL A 606 19.35 -5.96 15.49
N TRP A 607 20.53 -6.12 16.07
CA TRP A 607 21.74 -6.54 15.33
C TRP A 607 21.79 -8.06 15.24
N LYS A 608 21.99 -8.57 14.03
CA LYS A 608 22.14 -10.00 13.73
C LYS A 608 23.41 -10.25 12.91
N SER A 609 24.03 -11.40 13.15
CA SER A 609 25.14 -11.87 12.35
C SER A 609 24.63 -12.45 11.03
N VAL A 610 25.27 -12.07 9.93
CA VAL A 610 25.00 -12.59 8.59
C VAL A 610 26.31 -13.03 7.93
N PRO A 611 26.29 -13.99 7.00
CA PRO A 611 27.48 -14.39 6.25
C PRO A 611 28.13 -13.20 5.51
N GLY A 612 29.46 -13.10 5.60
CA GLY A 612 30.24 -12.26 4.70
C GLY A 612 30.38 -12.93 3.33
N LYS A 613 30.59 -12.13 2.28
CA LYS A 613 30.62 -12.60 0.89
C LYS A 613 31.86 -13.41 0.54
N TYR A 614 33.02 -13.02 1.07
CA TYR A 614 34.32 -13.56 0.65
C TYR A 614 34.94 -14.42 1.74
N GLU A 615 35.32 -15.64 1.39
CA GLU A 615 36.19 -16.48 2.22
C GLU A 615 37.53 -15.79 2.42
N ARG A 616 38.05 -15.83 3.66
CA ARG A 616 39.35 -15.25 4.02
C ARG A 616 40.38 -16.34 4.24
N GLN A 617 41.64 -15.93 4.25
CA GLN A 617 42.79 -16.81 4.40
C GLN A 617 43.67 -16.33 5.53
N PHE A 618 43.96 -17.22 6.48
CA PHE A 618 44.93 -16.99 7.52
C PHE A 618 46.32 -17.38 7.03
N VAL A 619 47.22 -16.39 6.99
CA VAL A 619 48.60 -16.53 6.55
C VAL A 619 49.51 -15.88 7.58
N HIS A 620 50.57 -16.58 7.98
CA HIS A 620 51.54 -16.13 8.95
C HIS A 620 52.95 -16.77 8.77
N GLN A 621 53.94 -16.17 9.41
CA GLN A 621 55.34 -16.58 9.41
C GLN A 621 55.58 -17.80 10.30
N CYS A 622 55.94 -18.91 9.69
CA CYS A 622 56.52 -20.08 10.37
C CYS A 622 58.04 -19.95 10.47
N SER A 623 58.65 -20.73 11.36
CA SER A 623 60.10 -20.76 11.54
C SER A 623 60.64 -22.11 11.98
N ALA A 624 61.91 -22.36 11.72
CA ALA A 624 62.69 -23.45 12.31
C ALA A 624 64.04 -22.92 12.79
N ASP A 625 64.44 -23.29 13.99
CA ASP A 625 65.79 -23.09 14.52
C ASP A 625 66.46 -24.47 14.61
N VAL A 626 67.63 -24.60 13.99
CA VAL A 626 68.46 -25.81 14.02
C VAL A 626 69.77 -25.48 14.71
N ASP A 627 70.10 -26.21 15.77
CA ASP A 627 71.32 -26.02 16.57
C ASP A 627 72.12 -27.33 16.60
N TRP A 628 73.34 -27.30 16.10
CA TRP A 628 74.26 -28.44 16.01
C TRP A 628 75.30 -28.35 17.13
N ASP A 629 75.66 -29.50 17.70
CA ASP A 629 76.67 -29.56 18.75
C ASP A 629 77.50 -30.85 18.68
N VAL A 630 78.76 -30.74 19.10
CA VAL A 630 79.71 -31.85 19.18
C VAL A 630 79.88 -32.22 20.64
N THR A 631 79.07 -33.17 21.11
CA THR A 631 79.08 -33.61 22.52
C THR A 631 80.41 -34.28 22.90
N SER A 632 80.94 -35.11 22.00
CA SER A 632 82.32 -35.63 22.12
C SER A 632 82.92 -35.75 20.72
N SER A 633 84.01 -35.03 20.47
CA SER A 633 84.75 -35.15 19.22
C SER A 633 85.63 -36.39 19.20
N MET A 634 86.03 -36.84 18.01
CA MET A 634 87.00 -37.92 17.86
C MET A 634 88.30 -37.61 18.60
N ALA A 635 88.75 -36.35 18.54
CA ALA A 635 89.94 -35.89 19.25
C ALA A 635 89.80 -36.00 20.78
N GLN A 636 88.61 -35.75 21.33
CA GLN A 636 88.32 -35.91 22.76
C GLN A 636 88.30 -37.39 23.14
N ASP A 637 87.61 -38.23 22.35
CA ASP A 637 87.52 -39.67 22.58
C ASP A 637 88.89 -40.37 22.51
N TYR A 638 89.77 -39.97 21.59
CA TYR A 638 91.11 -40.57 21.44
C TYR A 638 92.16 -40.00 22.41
N ARG A 639 91.85 -38.95 23.16
CA ARG A 639 92.83 -38.21 23.96
C ARG A 639 93.57 -39.09 24.97
N GLN A 640 92.85 -39.97 25.66
CA GLN A 640 93.43 -40.85 26.68
C GLN A 640 94.52 -41.75 26.08
N ALA A 641 94.17 -42.46 25.00
CA ALA A 641 95.09 -43.33 24.28
C ALA A 641 96.26 -42.55 23.68
N ARG A 642 96.02 -41.34 23.17
CA ARG A 642 97.07 -40.49 22.58
C ARG A 642 98.07 -39.98 23.63
N ASP A 643 97.58 -39.55 24.80
CA ASP A 643 98.40 -39.11 25.94
C ASP A 643 99.20 -40.27 26.53
N ALA A 644 98.62 -41.47 26.58
CA ALA A 644 99.33 -42.68 27.00
C ALA A 644 100.48 -43.01 26.04
N ALA A 645 100.24 -42.95 24.72
CA ALA A 645 101.27 -43.21 23.71
C ALA A 645 102.40 -42.19 23.73
N SER A 646 102.08 -40.90 23.85
CA SER A 646 103.10 -39.82 23.89
C SER A 646 104.03 -39.91 25.11
N ARG A 647 103.56 -40.57 26.19
CA ARG A 647 104.30 -40.86 27.42
C ARG A 647 104.87 -42.28 27.47
N MET A 648 104.81 -43.04 26.38
CA MET A 648 105.30 -44.41 26.25
C MET A 648 104.75 -45.35 27.33
N LYS A 649 103.46 -45.25 27.63
CA LYS A 649 102.77 -46.17 28.54
C LYS A 649 102.31 -47.41 27.78
N TYR A 650 102.54 -48.60 28.34
CA TYR A 650 102.20 -49.88 27.71
C TYR A 650 100.98 -50.57 28.31
N ASP A 651 100.28 -49.91 29.25
CA ASP A 651 99.07 -50.45 29.87
C ASP A 651 97.90 -50.45 28.87
N SER A 652 97.48 -51.65 28.46
CA SER A 652 96.39 -51.85 27.50
C SER A 652 95.06 -51.21 27.91
N SER A 653 94.82 -50.97 29.22
CA SER A 653 93.60 -50.32 29.71
C SER A 653 93.53 -48.83 29.34
N LEU A 654 94.65 -48.21 28.98
CA LEU A 654 94.72 -46.81 28.55
C LEU A 654 94.42 -46.64 27.05
N TYR A 655 94.34 -47.74 26.29
CA TYR A 655 94.09 -47.78 24.85
C TYR A 655 92.70 -48.35 24.57
N ASP A 656 91.68 -47.66 25.08
CA ASP A 656 90.28 -48.09 25.07
C ASP A 656 89.62 -47.99 23.68
N LYS A 657 90.05 -47.02 22.86
CA LYS A 657 89.47 -46.70 21.55
C LYS A 657 90.42 -46.96 20.38
N ALA A 658 91.71 -46.74 20.56
CA ALA A 658 92.72 -46.94 19.53
C ALA A 658 94.08 -47.22 20.17
N VAL A 659 94.94 -47.97 19.48
CA VAL A 659 96.37 -48.07 19.81
C VAL A 659 97.11 -47.08 18.90
N PHE A 660 97.88 -46.19 19.51
CA PHE A 660 98.77 -45.26 18.79
C PHE A 660 100.22 -45.73 18.89
N ALA A 661 101.02 -45.47 17.86
CA ALA A 661 102.43 -45.81 17.84
C ALA A 661 103.19 -45.03 18.93
N THR A 662 104.05 -45.73 19.67
CA THR A 662 104.87 -45.17 20.77
C THR A 662 106.30 -44.84 20.35
N ASP A 663 106.67 -45.14 19.10
CA ASP A 663 107.99 -44.86 18.54
C ASP A 663 108.36 -43.38 18.71
N ILE A 664 109.58 -43.12 19.16
CA ILE A 664 110.10 -41.75 19.35
C ILE A 664 109.97 -40.93 18.06
N SER A 665 110.21 -41.56 16.90
CA SER A 665 110.11 -40.95 15.57
C SER A 665 108.70 -40.54 15.17
N MET A 666 107.67 -41.02 15.87
CA MET A 666 106.26 -40.75 15.57
C MET A 666 105.59 -39.82 16.59
N LYS A 667 106.34 -39.37 17.61
CA LYS A 667 105.79 -38.58 18.73
C LYS A 667 105.13 -37.26 18.28
N ASP A 668 105.60 -36.66 17.19
CA ASP A 668 105.16 -35.35 16.69
C ASP A 668 103.93 -35.42 15.76
N TYR A 669 103.45 -36.61 15.40
CA TYR A 669 102.19 -36.74 14.65
C TYR A 669 100.99 -36.68 15.59
N ASP A 670 99.88 -36.07 15.17
CA ASP A 670 98.70 -35.93 16.04
C ASP A 670 98.05 -37.28 16.39
N TYR A 671 97.93 -38.18 15.40
CA TYR A 671 97.31 -39.49 15.55
C TYR A 671 98.10 -40.58 14.78
N PRO A 672 99.29 -40.99 15.25
CA PRO A 672 100.13 -41.97 14.58
C PRO A 672 99.70 -43.41 14.91
N ILE A 673 99.52 -44.26 13.92
CA ILE A 673 99.23 -45.70 14.10
C ILE A 673 100.13 -46.55 13.19
N LYS A 674 100.38 -47.81 13.57
CA LYS A 674 100.92 -48.81 12.64
C LYS A 674 99.77 -49.58 11.98
N SER A 675 99.98 -50.04 10.74
CA SER A 675 99.00 -50.88 10.06
C SER A 675 98.76 -52.19 10.84
N GLY A 676 97.52 -52.67 10.93
CA GLY A 676 97.17 -53.83 11.77
C GLY A 676 96.75 -53.47 13.19
N TYR A 677 96.99 -52.23 13.62
CA TYR A 677 96.58 -51.79 14.96
C TYR A 677 95.07 -51.67 15.09
N TYR A 678 94.66 -51.86 16.34
CA TYR A 678 93.34 -51.56 16.85
C TYR A 678 93.01 -50.06 16.70
N PHE A 679 91.91 -49.74 16.02
CA PHE A 679 91.45 -48.36 15.82
C PHE A 679 89.93 -48.32 15.62
N ASN A 680 89.18 -47.93 16.64
CA ASN A 680 87.72 -47.86 16.54
C ASN A 680 87.25 -46.53 15.98
N PRO A 681 86.24 -46.51 15.08
CA PRO A 681 85.51 -45.28 14.82
C PRO A 681 84.78 -44.82 16.09
N THR A 682 84.69 -43.51 16.31
CA THR A 682 84.15 -42.90 17.52
C THR A 682 83.61 -41.49 17.22
N GLY A 683 83.04 -40.82 18.23
CA GLY A 683 82.41 -39.51 18.14
C GLY A 683 80.94 -39.53 18.55
N THR A 684 80.49 -38.46 19.21
CA THR A 684 79.08 -38.24 19.57
C THR A 684 78.64 -36.83 19.18
N TYR A 685 77.62 -36.76 18.34
CA TYR A 685 77.12 -35.52 17.75
C TYR A 685 75.65 -35.34 18.10
N THR A 686 75.22 -34.11 18.31
CA THR A 686 73.83 -33.79 18.63
C THR A 686 73.29 -32.67 17.79
N PHE A 687 71.97 -32.65 17.63
CA PHE A 687 71.29 -31.47 17.14
C PHE A 687 69.92 -31.32 17.77
N GLU A 688 69.49 -30.08 17.86
CA GLU A 688 68.16 -29.70 18.30
C GLU A 688 67.45 -28.94 17.19
N VAL A 689 66.20 -29.33 16.92
CA VAL A 689 65.32 -28.63 15.98
C VAL A 689 64.14 -28.11 16.75
N THR A 690 63.87 -26.81 16.66
CA THR A 690 62.61 -26.22 17.12
C THR A 690 61.87 -25.60 15.95
N THR A 691 60.66 -26.08 15.66
CA THR A 691 59.79 -25.49 14.63
C THR A 691 58.58 -24.79 15.24
N VAL A 692 58.11 -23.74 14.59
CA VAL A 692 56.85 -23.04 14.88
C VAL A 692 56.00 -23.06 13.61
N ASN A 693 54.84 -23.69 13.68
CA ASN A 693 53.91 -23.89 12.57
C ASN A 693 52.50 -23.43 12.93
N TYR A 694 51.72 -23.02 11.93
CA TYR A 694 50.30 -22.70 12.09
C TYR A 694 49.43 -23.71 11.35
N LYS A 695 48.55 -24.43 12.06
CA LYS A 695 47.69 -25.49 11.52
C LYS A 695 46.26 -25.39 12.06
N ASN A 696 45.32 -26.09 11.43
CA ASN A 696 43.90 -26.13 11.83
C ASN A 696 43.54 -27.32 12.75
N ASN A 697 44.56 -28.09 13.16
CA ASN A 697 44.47 -29.19 14.11
C ASN A 697 45.67 -29.12 15.07
N GLN A 698 45.74 -30.01 16.06
CA GLN A 698 46.79 -30.02 17.09
C GLN A 698 47.81 -31.16 16.92
N ASP A 699 47.76 -31.84 15.78
CA ASP A 699 48.60 -33.01 15.52
C ASP A 699 50.07 -32.60 15.37
N ASP A 700 50.97 -33.58 15.47
CA ASP A 700 52.38 -33.35 15.17
C ASP A 700 52.53 -32.86 13.72
N THR A 701 53.37 -31.85 13.50
CA THR A 701 53.46 -31.27 12.16
C THR A 701 54.35 -32.11 11.25
N LYS A 702 53.91 -32.25 9.99
CA LYS A 702 54.70 -32.91 8.95
C LYS A 702 56.00 -32.15 8.73
N GLU A 703 55.97 -30.82 8.78
CA GLU A 703 57.13 -29.95 8.67
C GLU A 703 58.23 -30.35 9.66
N HIS A 704 57.88 -30.46 10.95
CA HIS A 704 58.84 -30.80 12.00
C HIS A 704 59.44 -32.20 11.78
N LYS A 705 58.58 -33.20 11.56
CA LYS A 705 58.99 -34.58 11.36
C LYS A 705 59.92 -34.75 10.16
N GLU A 706 59.56 -34.18 9.01
CA GLU A 706 60.34 -34.31 7.79
C GLU A 706 61.69 -33.58 7.90
N LEU A 707 61.74 -32.42 8.57
CA LEU A 707 62.98 -31.69 8.80
C LEU A 707 63.94 -32.49 9.70
N VAL A 708 63.46 -33.02 10.83
CA VAL A 708 64.26 -33.89 11.71
C VAL A 708 64.80 -35.10 10.95
N ASN A 709 63.96 -35.77 10.16
CA ASN A 709 64.38 -36.92 9.35
C ASN A 709 65.43 -36.55 8.29
N ALA A 710 65.27 -35.40 7.62
CA ALA A 710 66.23 -34.92 6.64
C ALA A 710 67.60 -34.64 7.27
N LEU A 711 67.61 -34.08 8.49
CA LEU A 711 68.82 -33.81 9.27
C LEU A 711 69.52 -35.09 9.75
N ILE A 712 68.76 -36.09 10.20
CA ILE A 712 69.30 -37.43 10.52
C ILE A 712 69.96 -38.04 9.27
N ASN A 713 69.28 -37.96 8.13
CA ASN A 713 69.72 -38.58 6.88
C ASN A 713 70.88 -37.82 6.21
N SER A 714 71.13 -36.55 6.57
CA SER A 714 72.21 -35.77 5.98
C SER A 714 73.58 -36.10 6.57
N LEU A 715 73.63 -36.79 7.72
CA LEU A 715 74.88 -37.20 8.37
C LEU A 715 75.69 -38.16 7.52
N ARG A 716 76.99 -37.86 7.40
CA ARG A 716 78.00 -38.67 6.75
C ARG A 716 79.22 -38.79 7.66
N TYR A 717 79.54 -40.01 8.07
CA TYR A 717 80.81 -40.36 8.70
C TYR A 717 81.70 -41.00 7.63
N GLU A 718 82.68 -40.24 7.17
CA GLU A 718 83.52 -40.59 6.01
C GLU A 718 84.92 -40.94 6.49
N SER A 719 85.45 -42.08 6.04
CA SER A 719 86.81 -42.51 6.36
C SER A 719 87.44 -43.24 5.19
N ASN A 720 88.69 -42.91 4.88
CA ASN A 720 89.50 -43.65 3.91
C ASN A 720 90.45 -44.67 4.58
N LEU A 721 90.33 -44.90 5.89
CA LEU A 721 91.05 -45.98 6.58
C LEU A 721 90.64 -47.35 6.06
N VAL A 722 91.63 -48.26 5.99
CA VAL A 722 91.43 -49.64 5.57
C VAL A 722 91.37 -50.55 6.78
N TYR A 723 90.26 -51.27 6.92
CA TYR A 723 89.98 -52.20 8.00
C TYR A 723 90.07 -53.65 7.53
N ILE A 724 90.15 -54.58 8.48
CA ILE A 724 90.02 -56.02 8.24
C ILE A 724 88.63 -56.49 8.66
N ASP A 725 87.94 -57.21 7.78
CA ASP A 725 86.64 -57.82 8.08
C ASP A 725 86.79 -59.21 8.76
N ALA A 726 85.66 -59.84 9.10
CA ALA A 726 85.64 -61.16 9.71
C ALA A 726 86.22 -62.30 8.83
N ASN A 727 86.38 -62.06 7.52
CA ASN A 727 86.97 -62.99 6.55
C ASN A 727 88.43 -62.67 6.23
N ASN A 728 89.06 -61.76 6.98
CA ASN A 728 90.40 -61.25 6.74
C ASN A 728 90.58 -60.46 5.42
N GLN A 729 89.50 -59.89 4.88
CA GLN A 729 89.53 -59.06 3.67
C GLN A 729 89.71 -57.59 4.03
N ALA A 730 90.43 -56.85 3.17
CA ALA A 730 90.58 -55.41 3.27
C ALA A 730 89.27 -54.72 2.84
N VAL A 731 88.70 -53.93 3.74
CA VAL A 731 87.44 -53.20 3.52
C VAL A 731 87.55 -51.76 4.00
N ASN A 732 86.70 -50.87 3.49
CA ASN A 732 86.51 -49.56 4.09
C ASN A 732 85.57 -49.61 5.31
N ILE A 733 85.36 -48.48 5.98
CA ILE A 733 84.50 -48.42 7.19
C ILE A 733 83.04 -48.86 6.95
N ALA A 734 82.53 -48.74 5.71
CA ALA A 734 81.19 -49.17 5.31
C ALA A 734 81.15 -50.63 4.79
N ASN A 735 82.21 -51.41 5.04
CA ASN A 735 82.37 -52.80 4.61
C ASN A 735 82.32 -53.00 3.08
N GLY A 736 82.72 -51.98 2.31
CA GLY A 736 82.83 -52.01 0.85
C GLY A 736 84.29 -52.02 0.37
N SER A 737 84.51 -51.71 -0.90
CA SER A 737 85.86 -51.64 -1.50
C SER A 737 86.76 -50.66 -0.74
N TYR A 738 87.95 -51.11 -0.34
CA TYR A 738 88.92 -50.28 0.37
C TYR A 738 89.58 -49.20 -0.51
N THR A 739 89.40 -49.25 -1.83
CA THR A 739 89.93 -48.24 -2.76
C THR A 739 89.16 -46.93 -2.73
N ASP A 740 87.92 -46.95 -2.23
CA ASP A 740 87.04 -45.79 -2.10
C ASP A 740 86.84 -45.44 -0.62
N PRO A 741 86.77 -44.14 -0.25
CA PRO A 741 86.39 -43.74 1.10
C PRO A 741 85.05 -44.36 1.49
N GLY A 742 85.01 -45.02 2.65
CA GLY A 742 83.78 -45.57 3.18
C GLY A 742 82.93 -44.45 3.80
N VAL A 743 81.62 -44.51 3.57
CA VAL A 743 80.67 -43.54 4.09
C VAL A 743 79.58 -44.27 4.86
N LEU A 744 79.52 -44.04 6.16
CA LEU A 744 78.39 -44.44 6.99
C LEU A 744 77.39 -43.30 7.08
N THR A 745 76.11 -43.65 7.06
CA THR A 745 74.99 -42.71 7.22
C THR A 745 73.99 -43.30 8.21
N ALA A 746 73.03 -42.50 8.69
CA ALA A 746 71.97 -43.04 9.54
C ALA A 746 71.16 -44.17 8.86
N LYS A 747 71.00 -44.12 7.52
CA LYS A 747 70.30 -45.15 6.74
C LYS A 747 71.18 -46.38 6.46
N ASN A 748 72.46 -46.16 6.18
CA ASN A 748 73.47 -47.21 6.03
C ASN A 748 74.37 -47.21 7.27
N ASN A 749 73.82 -47.67 8.37
CA ASN A 749 74.43 -47.57 9.69
C ASN A 749 75.30 -48.78 10.06
N LYS A 750 75.30 -49.83 9.23
CA LYS A 750 76.14 -51.01 9.41
C LYS A 750 77.43 -50.85 8.63
N GLY A 751 78.56 -51.14 9.28
CA GLY A 751 79.88 -51.09 8.67
C GLY A 751 80.61 -52.42 8.77
N ILE A 752 81.89 -52.34 9.11
CA ILE A 752 82.85 -53.47 9.15
C ILE A 752 82.22 -54.72 9.77
N GLY A 753 82.25 -55.84 9.05
CA GLY A 753 81.70 -57.12 9.52
C GLY A 753 80.18 -57.16 9.68
N GLY A 754 79.45 -56.17 9.16
CA GLY A 754 78.00 -56.04 9.31
C GLY A 754 77.55 -55.41 10.63
N GLU A 755 78.48 -54.84 11.40
CA GLU A 755 78.20 -54.28 12.71
C GLU A 755 77.55 -52.91 12.67
N GLU A 756 76.58 -52.65 13.56
CA GLU A 756 75.95 -51.33 13.68
C GLU A 756 76.93 -50.32 14.27
N LEU A 757 77.36 -49.36 13.45
CA LEU A 757 78.34 -48.34 13.79
C LEU A 757 77.72 -46.95 13.99
N ILE A 758 76.49 -46.71 13.54
CA ILE A 758 75.77 -45.47 13.82
C ILE A 758 74.49 -45.79 14.59
N THR A 759 74.41 -45.29 15.83
CA THR A 759 73.18 -45.33 16.63
C THR A 759 72.55 -43.95 16.68
N VAL A 760 71.28 -43.83 16.29
CA VAL A 760 70.49 -42.60 16.39
C VAL A 760 69.52 -42.70 17.58
N LEU A 761 69.62 -41.74 18.50
CA LEU A 761 68.72 -41.57 19.63
C LEU A 761 67.84 -40.34 19.39
N ASP A 762 66.57 -40.58 19.09
CA ASP A 762 65.55 -39.58 18.84
C ASP A 762 64.27 -39.88 19.65
N ARG A 763 63.17 -39.20 19.32
CA ARG A 763 61.87 -39.40 19.98
C ARG A 763 61.33 -40.83 19.89
N SER A 764 61.73 -41.61 18.88
CA SER A 764 61.28 -43.00 18.72
C SER A 764 61.94 -43.94 19.73
N LYS A 765 63.13 -43.56 20.21
CA LYS A 765 63.89 -44.30 21.22
C LYS A 765 63.65 -43.79 22.63
N ASP A 766 63.39 -42.49 22.78
CA ASP A 766 63.17 -41.83 24.05
C ASP A 766 62.22 -40.64 23.88
N SER A 767 61.00 -40.78 24.39
CA SER A 767 59.96 -39.76 24.25
C SER A 767 60.31 -38.44 24.93
N SER A 768 61.24 -38.42 25.91
CA SER A 768 61.67 -37.18 26.58
C SER A 768 62.44 -36.24 25.65
N ARG A 769 62.89 -36.74 24.49
CA ARG A 769 63.60 -35.98 23.46
C ARG A 769 62.69 -35.14 22.56
N TYR A 770 61.37 -35.20 22.77
CA TYR A 770 60.38 -34.45 22.04
C TYR A 770 59.49 -33.64 22.98
N LYS A 771 59.29 -32.36 22.64
CA LYS A 771 58.36 -31.48 23.34
C LYS A 771 57.46 -30.79 22.32
N LYS A 772 56.16 -30.74 22.61
CA LYS A 772 55.16 -29.99 21.83
C LYS A 772 54.42 -29.00 22.73
N VAL A 773 54.27 -27.77 22.25
CA VAL A 773 53.43 -26.73 22.86
C VAL A 773 52.42 -26.28 21.82
N VAL A 774 51.13 -26.30 22.17
CA VAL A 774 50.02 -25.92 21.29
C VAL A 774 49.34 -24.71 21.90
N GLU A 775 49.27 -23.62 21.14
CA GLU A 775 48.61 -22.37 21.51
C GLU A 775 47.50 -22.07 20.49
N GLU A 776 46.25 -21.96 20.93
CA GLU A 776 45.16 -21.55 20.04
C GLU A 776 45.23 -20.03 19.78
N ILE A 777 45.15 -19.65 18.50
CA ILE A 777 45.03 -18.26 18.10
C ILE A 777 43.57 -17.86 18.27
N VAL A 778 43.26 -17.28 19.44
CA VAL A 778 41.91 -16.92 19.84
C VAL A 778 41.26 -15.93 18.86
N HIS A 779 39.98 -16.16 18.55
CA HIS A 779 39.14 -15.23 17.79
C HIS A 779 37.87 -14.89 18.58
N ASN A 780 37.26 -13.76 18.25
CA ASN A 780 36.00 -13.31 18.82
C ASN A 780 35.04 -12.91 17.69
N SER A 781 33.89 -13.57 17.68
CA SER A 781 32.84 -13.37 16.68
C SER A 781 31.84 -12.28 17.05
N LYS A 782 31.95 -11.66 18.24
CA LYS A 782 31.01 -10.65 18.72
C LYS A 782 31.21 -9.30 18.03
N MET A 783 30.09 -8.65 17.73
CA MET A 783 30.08 -7.26 17.26
C MET A 783 30.72 -6.34 18.29
N VAL A 784 31.52 -5.39 17.80
CA VAL A 784 32.13 -4.31 18.58
C VAL A 784 32.24 -3.08 17.70
N ASP A 785 32.13 -1.90 18.31
CA ASP A 785 32.26 -0.64 17.59
C ASP A 785 33.73 -0.24 17.38
N ASP A 786 34.57 -0.47 18.40
CA ASP A 786 36.01 -0.27 18.34
C ASP A 786 36.74 -1.60 18.06
N GLU A 787 37.70 -1.57 17.13
CA GLU A 787 38.52 -2.73 16.82
C GLU A 787 39.39 -3.22 17.97
N ASN A 788 39.73 -2.32 18.90
CA ASN A 788 40.54 -2.62 20.08
C ASN A 788 39.75 -3.44 21.11
N GLU A 789 38.43 -3.32 21.12
CA GLU A 789 37.54 -4.14 21.96
C GLU A 789 37.35 -5.55 21.38
N ASN A 790 37.69 -5.76 20.11
CA ASN A 790 37.63 -7.08 19.51
C ASN A 790 38.75 -7.95 20.10
N GLY A 791 38.37 -8.92 20.94
CA GLY A 791 39.29 -9.86 21.57
C GLY A 791 39.94 -10.91 20.65
N SER A 792 39.80 -10.82 19.32
CA SER A 792 40.56 -11.67 18.40
C SER A 792 42.04 -11.30 18.43
N HIS A 793 42.90 -12.30 18.31
CA HIS A 793 44.32 -12.09 18.10
C HIS A 793 44.57 -11.25 16.83
N ASP A 794 45.61 -10.39 16.85
CA ASP A 794 45.98 -9.51 15.74
C ASP A 794 46.19 -10.24 14.39
N TYR A 795 46.55 -11.52 14.44
CA TYR A 795 46.75 -12.35 13.24
C TYR A 795 45.44 -12.55 12.46
N TRP A 796 44.31 -12.65 13.16
CA TRP A 796 42.99 -12.67 12.54
C TRP A 796 42.64 -11.31 11.95
N LYS A 797 42.90 -10.22 12.68
CA LYS A 797 42.63 -8.84 12.23
C LYS A 797 43.41 -8.47 10.98
N MET A 798 44.62 -9.01 10.79
CA MET A 798 45.40 -8.87 9.54
C MET A 798 44.72 -9.53 8.32
N SER A 799 43.82 -10.49 8.55
CA SER A 799 43.20 -11.31 7.50
C SER A 799 41.72 -10.97 7.22
N MET A 800 41.12 -10.09 8.02
CA MET A 800 39.71 -9.72 7.95
C MET A 800 39.51 -8.26 7.55
N GLU A 801 38.40 -7.97 6.89
CA GLU A 801 38.06 -6.60 6.51
C GLU A 801 37.47 -5.77 7.66
N GLY A 802 37.72 -4.46 7.65
CA GLY A 802 37.24 -3.53 8.66
C GLY A 802 38.24 -3.28 9.80
N TYR A 803 39.48 -3.75 9.68
CA TYR A 803 40.54 -3.55 10.67
C TYR A 803 41.69 -2.70 10.12
N SER A 804 42.37 -1.96 11.00
CA SER A 804 43.58 -1.20 10.65
C SER A 804 44.72 -2.11 10.22
N LEU A 805 44.89 -3.27 10.88
CA LEU A 805 45.95 -4.24 10.60
C LEU A 805 45.87 -4.90 9.21
N SER A 806 44.69 -4.96 8.60
CA SER A 806 44.50 -5.38 7.20
C SER A 806 44.46 -4.19 6.22
N GLY A 807 44.67 -2.96 6.71
CA GLY A 807 44.60 -1.73 5.93
C GLY A 807 43.19 -1.43 5.39
N SER A 808 42.14 -1.89 6.07
CA SER A 808 40.76 -1.84 5.57
C SER A 808 39.76 -1.22 6.55
N LEU A 809 40.25 -0.48 7.56
CA LEU A 809 39.41 0.23 8.54
C LEU A 809 38.38 1.18 7.88
N ASP A 810 38.72 1.74 6.73
CA ASP A 810 37.81 2.57 5.92
C ASP A 810 36.49 1.88 5.57
N SER A 811 36.47 0.55 5.41
CA SER A 811 35.24 -0.20 5.15
C SER A 811 34.25 -0.09 6.31
N TYR A 812 34.76 -0.08 7.55
CA TYR A 812 33.94 0.12 8.74
C TYR A 812 33.52 1.59 8.88
N ASN A 813 34.44 2.53 8.69
CA ASN A 813 34.14 3.96 8.85
C ASN A 813 33.12 4.48 7.83
N LYS A 814 33.16 4.00 6.58
CA LYS A 814 32.28 4.47 5.49
C LYS A 814 30.98 3.67 5.38
N TYR A 815 31.03 2.37 5.64
CA TYR A 815 29.91 1.46 5.33
C TYR A 815 29.42 0.67 6.55
N LYS A 816 30.02 0.89 7.74
CA LYS A 816 29.81 0.05 8.93
C LYS A 816 30.03 -1.44 8.65
N TYR A 817 30.92 -1.76 7.71
CA TYR A 817 31.27 -3.12 7.35
C TYR A 817 32.54 -3.57 8.09
N ARG A 818 32.40 -4.54 8.99
CA ARG A 818 33.51 -5.23 9.67
C ARG A 818 33.24 -6.73 9.68
N GLU A 819 34.28 -7.50 9.40
CA GLU A 819 34.24 -8.95 9.41
C GLU A 819 34.66 -9.52 10.76
N TYR A 820 34.12 -10.69 11.06
CA TYR A 820 34.45 -11.47 12.23
C TYR A 820 34.56 -12.94 11.81
N VAL A 821 35.39 -13.72 12.51
CA VAL A 821 35.57 -15.14 12.21
C VAL A 821 34.25 -15.88 12.46
N ALA A 822 33.73 -16.60 11.46
CA ALA A 822 32.49 -17.36 11.58
C ALA A 822 32.67 -18.66 12.40
N GLY A 823 33.89 -19.21 12.39
CA GLY A 823 34.28 -20.42 13.09
C GLY A 823 35.50 -21.07 12.42
N GLY A 824 36.17 -21.94 13.19
CA GLY A 824 37.40 -22.61 12.77
C GLY A 824 38.58 -22.20 13.65
N ASN A 825 39.43 -23.17 13.98
CA ASN A 825 40.53 -22.96 14.92
C ASN A 825 41.85 -22.93 14.17
N VAL A 826 42.75 -22.05 14.60
CA VAL A 826 44.14 -22.03 14.17
C VAL A 826 45.01 -22.19 15.40
N PHE A 827 45.93 -23.13 15.34
CA PHE A 827 46.87 -23.43 16.42
C PHE A 827 48.27 -23.06 15.98
N LYS A 828 48.99 -22.32 16.83
CA LYS A 828 50.43 -22.21 16.77
C LYS A 828 51.02 -23.41 17.50
N ILE A 829 51.71 -24.26 16.74
CA ILE A 829 52.33 -25.49 17.22
C ILE A 829 53.83 -25.27 17.25
N THR A 830 54.42 -25.35 18.44
CA THR A 830 55.87 -25.32 18.64
C THR A 830 56.36 -26.70 19.00
N GLU A 831 57.22 -27.28 18.18
CA GLU A 831 57.77 -28.63 18.37
C GLU A 831 59.29 -28.56 18.49
N THR A 832 59.85 -29.22 19.50
CA THR A 832 61.29 -29.33 19.72
C THR A 832 61.70 -30.81 19.71
N THR A 833 62.77 -31.17 18.99
CA THR A 833 63.37 -32.50 19.03
C THR A 833 64.88 -32.43 19.16
N LYS A 834 65.42 -33.17 20.14
CA LYS A 834 66.85 -33.36 20.32
C LYS A 834 67.29 -34.75 19.86
N VAL A 835 68.17 -34.80 18.87
CA VAL A 835 68.75 -36.03 18.33
C VAL A 835 70.19 -36.17 18.80
N THR A 836 70.59 -37.39 19.17
CA THR A 836 71.99 -37.75 19.43
C THR A 836 72.40 -38.88 18.50
N ILE A 837 73.53 -38.71 17.84
CA ILE A 837 74.12 -39.68 16.93
C ILE A 837 75.45 -40.13 17.55
N ILE A 838 75.53 -41.42 17.85
CA ILE A 838 76.69 -42.04 18.51
C ILE A 838 77.37 -42.97 17.52
N ILE A 839 78.67 -42.75 17.30
CA ILE A 839 79.49 -43.63 16.47
C ILE A 839 80.05 -44.74 17.35
N ASN A 840 79.83 -45.99 16.95
CA ASN A 840 80.27 -47.22 17.63
C ASN A 840 79.90 -47.22 19.13
N LYS A 841 78.59 -47.14 19.42
CA LYS A 841 78.04 -47.00 20.78
C LYS A 841 78.55 -48.07 21.76
N ASP A 842 78.67 -49.32 21.31
CA ASP A 842 79.10 -50.44 22.15
C ASP A 842 80.63 -50.57 22.24
N ASN A 843 81.37 -49.63 21.63
CA ASN A 843 82.83 -49.64 21.52
C ASN A 843 83.39 -50.97 20.99
N LYS A 844 82.74 -51.56 19.97
CA LYS A 844 83.19 -52.80 19.34
C LYS A 844 84.57 -52.61 18.74
N LYS A 845 85.40 -53.65 18.86
CA LYS A 845 86.80 -53.55 18.46
C LYS A 845 87.01 -53.80 16.98
N PHE A 846 87.69 -52.86 16.31
CA PHE A 846 88.06 -52.96 14.91
C PHE A 846 89.56 -52.77 14.71
N TYR A 847 90.11 -53.46 13.72
CA TYR A 847 91.53 -53.44 13.42
C TYR A 847 91.72 -52.91 12.01
N THR A 848 92.75 -52.08 11.83
CA THR A 848 93.19 -51.69 10.50
C THR A 848 93.82 -52.89 9.78
N HIS A 849 93.85 -52.87 8.45
CA HIS A 849 94.43 -53.99 7.71
C HIS A 849 95.97 -54.03 7.89
N PRO A 850 96.58 -55.19 8.20
CA PRO A 850 98.03 -55.29 8.48
C PRO A 850 98.97 -54.87 7.34
N LYS A 851 98.45 -54.78 6.11
CA LYS A 851 99.17 -54.30 4.91
C LYS A 851 98.66 -52.97 4.38
N MET A 852 97.96 -52.20 5.22
CA MET A 852 97.56 -50.82 4.87
C MET A 852 98.83 -49.99 4.61
N ALA A 853 98.84 -49.22 3.52
CA ALA A 853 100.02 -48.47 3.11
C ALA A 853 100.30 -47.30 4.07
N ASP A 854 101.57 -47.00 4.26
CA ASP A 854 102.01 -45.79 4.95
C ASP A 854 101.44 -44.54 4.25
N GLY A 855 100.95 -43.57 5.02
CA GLY A 855 100.35 -42.36 4.47
C GLY A 855 99.45 -41.61 5.44
N GLU A 856 98.79 -40.58 4.91
CA GLU A 856 97.80 -39.78 5.63
C GLU A 856 96.38 -40.24 5.27
N TYR A 857 95.58 -40.48 6.31
CA TYR A 857 94.20 -40.90 6.23
C TYR A 857 93.33 -39.89 6.97
N TYR A 858 92.08 -39.75 6.56
CA TYR A 858 91.16 -38.77 7.09
C TYR A 858 89.89 -39.45 7.56
N ILE A 859 89.40 -38.98 8.70
CA ILE A 859 88.06 -39.26 9.17
C ILE A 859 87.36 -37.93 9.31
N THR A 860 86.22 -37.78 8.65
CA THR A 860 85.44 -36.55 8.64
C THR A 860 83.98 -36.85 8.92
N VAL A 861 83.40 -36.11 9.86
CA VAL A 861 81.97 -36.12 10.13
C VAL A 861 81.38 -34.82 9.60
N ARG A 862 80.46 -34.95 8.66
CA ARG A 862 79.81 -33.81 8.04
C ARG A 862 78.35 -34.09 7.77
N LEU A 863 77.61 -33.02 7.54
CA LEU A 863 76.25 -33.04 7.04
C LEU A 863 76.25 -32.67 5.56
N SER A 864 75.37 -33.27 4.79
CA SER A 864 75.13 -32.89 3.39
C SER A 864 74.11 -31.77 3.30
N ASP A 865 74.20 -30.97 2.23
CA ASP A 865 73.16 -30.00 1.88
C ASP A 865 71.78 -30.69 1.80
N ILE A 866 70.76 -30.05 2.39
CA ILE A 866 69.38 -30.52 2.34
C ILE A 866 68.60 -29.66 1.36
N ASN A 867 68.13 -30.28 0.28
CA ASN A 867 67.29 -29.61 -0.72
C ASN A 867 65.85 -29.46 -0.23
N LEU A 868 65.55 -28.32 0.41
CA LEU A 868 64.23 -28.02 0.97
C LEU A 868 63.13 -27.95 -0.11
N ASN A 869 63.45 -27.40 -1.28
CA ASN A 869 62.51 -27.29 -2.40
C ASN A 869 62.10 -28.67 -2.98
N GLY A 870 62.93 -29.70 -2.77
CA GLY A 870 62.62 -31.06 -3.18
C GLY A 870 61.67 -31.81 -2.23
N MET A 871 61.30 -31.22 -1.08
CA MET A 871 60.48 -31.90 -0.07
C MET A 871 58.98 -31.76 -0.36
N SER A 872 58.27 -32.89 -0.42
CA SER A 872 56.85 -32.95 -0.73
C SER A 872 55.96 -32.68 0.48
N ASP A 873 54.89 -31.91 0.26
CA ASP A 873 53.84 -31.56 1.23
C ASP A 873 54.31 -30.94 2.55
N VAL A 874 55.31 -30.07 2.48
CA VAL A 874 55.77 -29.24 3.61
C VAL A 874 55.78 -27.77 3.19
N ASP A 875 55.40 -26.88 4.10
CA ASP A 875 55.24 -25.46 3.80
C ASP A 875 56.59 -24.76 3.49
N TYR A 876 57.69 -25.20 4.12
CA TYR A 876 59.03 -24.62 3.92
C TYR A 876 59.65 -24.93 2.56
N LYS A 877 59.03 -25.74 1.69
CA LYS A 877 59.47 -25.91 0.29
C LYS A 877 59.43 -24.59 -0.49
N SER A 878 58.69 -23.61 0.01
CA SER A 878 58.65 -22.23 -0.50
C SER A 878 60.00 -21.51 -0.37
N ILE A 879 60.90 -21.98 0.49
CA ILE A 879 62.29 -21.54 0.55
C ILE A 879 63.02 -22.10 -0.68
N LYS A 880 63.43 -21.21 -1.58
CA LYS A 880 64.16 -21.56 -2.81
C LYS A 880 65.67 -21.62 -2.58
N ASP A 881 66.09 -22.29 -1.50
CA ASP A 881 67.49 -22.47 -1.12
C ASP A 881 67.67 -23.84 -0.45
N ALA A 882 68.91 -24.34 -0.40
CA ALA A 882 69.26 -25.55 0.34
C ALA A 882 69.78 -25.17 1.73
N LEU A 883 69.39 -25.92 2.76
CA LEU A 883 70.04 -25.82 4.06
C LEU A 883 71.45 -26.40 3.92
N LYS A 884 72.48 -25.57 4.11
CA LYS A 884 73.88 -25.95 3.88
C LYS A 884 74.34 -26.97 4.90
N GLY A 885 75.04 -27.98 4.39
CA GLY A 885 75.74 -28.96 5.19
C GLY A 885 76.95 -28.33 5.88
N ILE A 886 77.32 -28.86 7.04
CA ILE A 886 78.43 -28.38 7.86
C ILE A 886 79.41 -29.51 8.16
N VAL A 887 80.69 -29.18 8.34
CA VAL A 887 81.67 -30.14 8.87
C VAL A 887 81.66 -30.04 10.40
N LEU A 888 81.27 -31.14 11.06
CA LEU A 888 81.15 -31.22 12.51
C LEU A 888 82.49 -31.55 13.18
N ASP A 889 83.26 -32.45 12.57
CA ASP A 889 84.50 -32.96 13.15
C ASP A 889 85.39 -33.55 12.06
N SER A 890 86.70 -33.45 12.22
CA SER A 890 87.66 -34.03 11.29
C SER A 890 89.00 -34.26 11.95
N ILE A 891 89.60 -35.42 11.71
CA ILE A 891 90.95 -35.76 12.17
C ILE A 891 91.79 -36.36 11.05
N LYS A 892 93.10 -36.18 11.15
CA LYS A 892 94.10 -36.73 10.23
C LYS A 892 94.93 -37.82 10.93
N ILE A 893 94.82 -39.05 10.46
CA ILE A 893 95.54 -40.21 10.95
C ILE A 893 96.80 -40.42 10.12
N THR A 894 97.93 -40.63 10.79
CA THR A 894 99.20 -40.95 10.11
C THR A 894 99.51 -42.42 10.30
N VAL A 895 99.61 -43.17 9.21
CA VAL A 895 99.99 -44.58 9.24
C VAL A 895 101.46 -44.70 8.87
N LYS A 896 102.27 -45.30 9.73
CA LYS A 896 103.66 -45.65 9.43
C LYS A 896 104.05 -46.99 10.04
N GLY A 897 104.61 -47.87 9.22
CA GLY A 897 105.01 -49.21 9.65
C GLY A 897 103.83 -50.15 9.86
N SER A 898 104.13 -51.35 10.35
CA SER A 898 103.18 -52.44 10.54
C SER A 898 103.26 -53.03 11.93
N ILE A 899 102.16 -53.64 12.38
CA ILE A 899 102.12 -54.45 13.60
C ILE A 899 103.18 -55.56 13.59
N TYR A 900 103.59 -56.03 12.41
CA TYR A 900 104.67 -57.01 12.28
C TYR A 900 106.04 -56.47 12.75
N ASP A 901 106.25 -55.15 12.71
CA ASP A 901 107.47 -54.50 13.19
C ASP A 901 107.60 -54.54 14.73
N ASP A 902 106.50 -54.82 15.44
CA ASP A 902 106.47 -54.92 16.91
C ASP A 902 106.37 -56.38 17.41
N ILE A 903 106.13 -57.32 16.51
CA ILE A 903 106.04 -58.77 16.82
C ILE A 903 107.38 -59.47 16.52
N SER A 904 108.26 -58.84 15.73
CA SER A 904 109.66 -59.25 15.53
C SER A 904 110.56 -58.76 16.64
#